data_AF-A0A959MWB2-F1
#
_entry.id   AF-A0A959MWB2-F1
#
_cell.length_a   1.000
_cell.length_b   1.000
_cell.length_c   1.000
_cell.angle_alpha   90.00
_cell.angle_beta   90.00
_cell.angle_gamma   90.00
#
_symmetry.space_group_name_H-M   'P 1'
#
loop_
_entity.id
_entity.type
_entity.pdbx_description
1 polymer ?
#
loop_
_entity_poly.entity_id
_entity_poly.type
_entity_poly.pdbx_seq_one_letter_code
_entity_poly.pdbx_strand_id
1 'polypeptide(L)'
;MKKILTSLFAFALLMIILQSNANAQLTGTKTIPGTYATIAAAITDLNAQGVGSGGVTFNITPGHTETVPSGGLVINITSNQPTSGNPVVFQRNGAGANPIIQSDAGGSGVVSTASIGSNGDALVKLVGTDYVTFNNISFVEQYTGGTQSLKTEYLVMYVRASGTDGCKGNSVTNCTFEQQKSDIYSACIVSLNIDASGVTTNPTDISGRHESLSVQGCTMNNSSYGMYFLGYSAPSPYDLFDHFYNIGTTTGNTLTNMGSAGVTNTNGVYGIFGQYHDSIKVNNNTVRVNNGTNNSLLYGIFLTTSLNSSADVVNNTVSDTSGATTGIMGGIAIAMGGTGTDNTVNVMNNRVTNCFRSAVTSGASYFIYLASNPYKLNVTGNTVRDNIIGDGSSTSTGSLYGIYFASSTSTFEAKYTIANNNVENITRNQSTPGSGTTYMIYAPSAAYNTEINNNTVDSIFNNSTTGTTAGIYYGYTAAGMVSVHDNSVSNIFKGLTGTSGTMYGIYQSSSTDTSLHYNNTVSNIVNYGTTATVYGYYNFGSMSVGIEEVYNNTYHDIKTKGSGTCIAMNIATGLSSSTITKNVYGNEVYNIVNDSIGQTGGIRVDYVTYGNIYGNMVYNVVNTQNDASLPAAYGMLLGATIIGANYDVYNNMVSEVYAPISNSALGVLGLWINGGDTANVFYNTIYMDSSSTGTNTGNYALYIAGTTDATLKNNIIINNFTPAGTGGNIGIFKASGVIYNPASNNNNVYVPTGALNYFYYDGTTTYATFGAYQTAVAPAETNSFPENSPFMNVATHPYNLDMKTTVATLCEGGAMPIAGITTDIHGTTRNGTTPDVGADEFNGIGPVTQAPTLVAPSNNAVLVELNPLMNWDNTTYALNYHILISTDSTFGSSLYDSDTISASQVQLPNNFLAINTKYYWKVSGKNSLGEGPFSSVWNFTTGVTNIEPTSLPTVFELYQNYPNPFNPTTKIKFDIPKSSFVSLKVYDITGREVATLVNSDLEPQRYEVEWNGAQFASGVYFFRITAGDFVKVQKMILTK
;
A
#
# COMPACT_ATOMS: atom_id res chain seq x y z
N MET A 1 -47.93 -11.04 95.96
CA MET A 1 -46.46 -11.00 95.74
C MET A 1 -45.86 -12.31 95.23
N LYS A 2 -46.19 -13.49 95.78
CA LYS A 2 -45.61 -14.78 95.32
C LYS A 2 -45.88 -15.17 93.84
N LYS A 3 -46.98 -14.71 93.22
CA LYS A 3 -47.28 -14.98 91.78
C LYS A 3 -46.58 -14.06 90.79
N ILE A 4 -46.05 -12.92 91.24
CA ILE A 4 -45.33 -11.95 90.38
C ILE A 4 -43.83 -12.28 90.34
N LEU A 5 -43.26 -12.81 91.43
CA LEU A 5 -41.86 -13.25 91.44
C LEU A 5 -41.63 -14.51 90.59
N THR A 6 -42.58 -15.44 90.52
CA THR A 6 -42.46 -16.64 89.66
C THR A 6 -42.62 -16.34 88.17
N SER A 7 -43.41 -15.32 87.79
CA SER A 7 -43.48 -14.89 86.38
C SER A 7 -42.26 -14.08 85.96
N LEU A 8 -41.67 -13.25 86.85
CA LEU A 8 -40.42 -12.54 86.54
C LEU A 8 -39.22 -13.50 86.42
N PHE A 9 -39.14 -14.54 87.24
CA PHE A 9 -38.07 -15.54 87.16
C PHE A 9 -38.23 -16.42 85.91
N ALA A 10 -39.47 -16.77 85.53
CA ALA A 10 -39.73 -17.47 84.27
C ALA A 10 -39.46 -16.60 83.05
N PHE A 11 -39.73 -15.29 83.10
CA PHE A 11 -39.44 -14.35 82.00
C PHE A 11 -37.94 -14.06 81.86
N ALA A 12 -37.20 -13.97 82.98
CA ALA A 12 -35.75 -13.83 82.97
C ALA A 12 -35.04 -15.13 82.52
N LEU A 13 -35.55 -16.30 82.92
CA LEU A 13 -35.04 -17.59 82.44
C LEU A 13 -35.40 -17.80 80.95
N LEU A 14 -36.57 -17.34 80.50
CA LEU A 14 -36.95 -17.34 79.08
C LEU A 14 -36.11 -16.34 78.26
N MET A 15 -35.72 -15.18 78.81
CA MET A 15 -34.77 -14.24 78.17
C MET A 15 -33.33 -14.77 78.13
N ILE A 16 -32.90 -15.56 79.12
CA ILE A 16 -31.58 -16.20 79.11
C ILE A 16 -31.56 -17.42 78.17
N ILE A 17 -32.69 -18.09 77.96
CA ILE A 17 -32.86 -19.18 76.97
C ILE A 17 -33.13 -18.63 75.56
N LEU A 18 -33.56 -17.36 75.43
CA LEU A 18 -33.73 -16.63 74.16
C LEU A 18 -32.50 -15.80 73.75
N GLN A 19 -31.39 -15.87 74.49
CA GLN A 19 -30.10 -15.50 73.92
C GLN A 19 -29.75 -16.58 72.89
N SER A 20 -30.14 -16.34 71.64
CA SER A 20 -29.50 -17.01 70.52
C SER A 20 -27.99 -16.84 70.73
N ASN A 21 -27.28 -17.97 70.82
CA ASN A 21 -25.85 -17.99 70.59
C ASN A 21 -25.63 -17.58 69.13
N ALA A 22 -25.76 -16.30 68.83
CA ALA A 22 -25.26 -15.74 67.60
C ALA A 22 -23.74 -15.81 67.72
N ASN A 23 -23.14 -16.88 67.20
CA ASN A 23 -21.70 -16.99 67.08
C ASN A 23 -21.18 -15.73 66.38
N ALA A 24 -20.14 -15.11 66.94
CA ALA A 24 -19.64 -13.83 66.44
C ALA A 24 -19.06 -14.00 65.04
N GLN A 25 -19.54 -13.23 64.07
CA GLN A 25 -19.08 -13.28 62.67
C GLN A 25 -17.54 -13.27 62.56
N LEU A 26 -17.01 -13.99 61.58
CA LEU A 26 -15.56 -14.07 61.38
C LEU A 26 -15.01 -12.73 60.88
N THR A 27 -13.94 -12.28 61.52
CA THR A 27 -13.23 -11.03 61.18
C THR A 27 -11.72 -11.17 61.38
N GLY A 28 -10.96 -10.30 60.73
CA GLY A 28 -9.52 -10.14 60.91
C GLY A 28 -8.72 -11.30 60.31
N THR A 29 -7.49 -11.50 60.80
CA THR A 29 -6.59 -12.54 60.30
C THR A 29 -6.68 -13.81 61.13
N LYS A 30 -6.86 -14.96 60.48
CA LYS A 30 -6.84 -16.30 61.06
C LYS A 30 -5.70 -17.11 60.44
N THR A 31 -5.07 -18.02 61.18
CA THR A 31 -3.93 -18.81 60.68
C THR A 31 -4.27 -20.29 60.53
N ILE A 32 -3.68 -20.94 59.52
CA ILE A 32 -3.86 -22.37 59.22
C ILE A 32 -2.50 -23.01 58.89
N PRO A 33 -2.03 -24.02 59.65
CA PRO A 33 -2.53 -24.40 60.97
C PRO A 33 -2.31 -23.27 62.00
N GLY A 34 -3.19 -23.19 62.99
CA GLY A 34 -3.11 -22.20 64.06
C GLY A 34 -4.48 -21.92 64.67
N THR A 35 -5.15 -20.83 64.25
CA THR A 35 -6.55 -20.57 64.63
C THR A 35 -7.46 -21.73 64.25
N TYR A 36 -7.27 -22.28 63.05
CA TYR A 36 -7.91 -23.51 62.61
C TYR A 36 -6.85 -24.56 62.33
N ALA A 37 -7.18 -25.83 62.58
CA ALA A 37 -6.28 -26.94 62.27
C ALA A 37 -6.18 -27.19 60.77
N THR A 38 -7.28 -26.97 60.04
CA THR A 38 -7.43 -27.26 58.61
C THR A 38 -8.26 -26.17 57.92
N ILE A 39 -8.14 -26.08 56.59
CA ILE A 39 -8.96 -25.25 55.71
C ILE A 39 -10.43 -25.69 55.80
N ALA A 40 -10.71 -27.00 55.85
CA ALA A 40 -12.06 -27.53 56.03
C ALA A 40 -12.72 -27.07 57.34
N ALA A 41 -11.96 -27.02 58.44
CA ALA A 41 -12.46 -26.51 59.73
C ALA A 41 -12.76 -25.00 59.66
N ALA A 42 -11.90 -24.23 58.99
CA ALA A 42 -12.13 -22.81 58.75
C ALA A 42 -13.38 -22.55 57.89
N ILE A 43 -13.59 -23.33 56.83
CA ILE A 43 -14.77 -23.21 55.96
C ILE A 43 -16.05 -23.62 56.69
N THR A 44 -16.00 -24.65 57.54
CA THR A 44 -17.14 -25.06 58.36
C THR A 44 -17.61 -23.92 59.25
N ASP A 45 -16.67 -23.23 59.90
CA ASP A 45 -16.96 -22.09 60.77
C ASP A 45 -17.42 -20.87 59.96
N LEU A 46 -16.81 -20.63 58.79
CA LEU A 46 -17.20 -19.57 57.87
C LEU A 46 -18.64 -19.73 57.38
N ASN A 47 -19.06 -20.94 56.98
CA ASN A 47 -20.42 -21.23 56.56
C ASN A 47 -21.43 -21.05 57.71
N ALA A 48 -21.01 -21.34 58.94
CA ALA A 48 -21.87 -21.24 60.13
C ALA A 48 -22.04 -19.80 60.64
N GLN A 49 -21.00 -18.97 60.54
CA GLN A 49 -20.96 -17.65 61.19
C GLN A 49 -21.06 -16.46 60.21
N GLY A 50 -20.71 -16.67 58.94
CA GLY A 50 -20.57 -15.59 57.96
C GLY A 50 -19.44 -14.62 58.30
N VAL A 51 -19.46 -13.44 57.68
CA VAL A 51 -18.34 -12.50 57.71
C VAL A 51 -18.74 -11.16 58.33
N GLY A 52 -17.92 -10.67 59.26
CA GLY A 52 -18.14 -9.39 59.93
C GLY A 52 -17.41 -8.23 59.25
N SER A 53 -17.52 -7.04 59.84
CA SER A 53 -16.91 -5.82 59.31
C SER A 53 -15.39 -5.96 59.07
N GLY A 54 -14.92 -5.49 57.91
CA GLY A 54 -13.51 -5.58 57.51
C GLY A 54 -13.08 -6.91 56.89
N GLY A 55 -13.95 -7.92 56.87
CA GLY A 55 -13.67 -9.20 56.23
C GLY A 55 -12.82 -10.14 57.08
N VAL A 56 -12.52 -11.32 56.52
CA VAL A 56 -11.65 -12.32 57.15
C VAL A 56 -10.57 -12.78 56.18
N THR A 57 -9.33 -12.85 56.66
CA THR A 57 -8.18 -13.37 55.92
C THR A 57 -7.64 -14.62 56.60
N PHE A 58 -7.64 -15.74 55.89
CA PHE A 58 -7.01 -17.00 56.29
C PHE A 58 -5.59 -17.06 55.74
N ASN A 59 -4.62 -16.82 56.62
CA ASN A 59 -3.19 -16.94 56.37
C ASN A 59 -2.75 -18.40 56.52
N ILE A 60 -2.54 -19.07 55.40
CA ILE A 60 -2.17 -20.47 55.33
C ILE A 60 -0.63 -20.58 55.27
N THR A 61 -0.08 -21.43 56.12
CA THR A 61 1.37 -21.66 56.22
C THR A 61 1.93 -22.13 54.87
N PRO A 62 3.04 -21.57 54.37
CA PRO A 62 3.65 -21.99 53.11
C PRO A 62 3.91 -23.51 53.09
N GLY A 63 3.53 -24.17 51.98
CA GLY A 63 3.66 -25.61 51.80
C GLY A 63 2.67 -26.48 52.60
N HIS A 64 1.74 -25.89 53.37
CA HIS A 64 0.64 -26.64 53.98
C HIS A 64 -0.09 -27.46 52.90
N THR A 65 -0.39 -28.72 53.16
CA THR A 65 -1.08 -29.60 52.21
C THR A 65 -2.31 -30.18 52.88
N GLU A 66 -3.45 -30.11 52.18
CA GLU A 66 -4.72 -30.59 52.68
C GLU A 66 -5.49 -31.35 51.61
N THR A 67 -5.81 -32.61 51.90
CA THR A 67 -6.74 -33.41 51.11
C THR A 67 -8.16 -33.01 51.47
N VAL A 68 -8.96 -32.69 50.45
CA VAL A 68 -10.36 -32.28 50.61
C VAL A 68 -11.22 -33.44 51.17
N PRO A 69 -12.28 -33.14 51.95
CA PRO A 69 -13.24 -34.16 52.36
C PRO A 69 -14.08 -34.65 51.16
N SER A 70 -14.76 -35.80 51.32
CA SER A 70 -15.71 -36.30 50.32
C SER A 70 -16.73 -35.22 49.92
N GLY A 71 -16.88 -34.97 48.61
CA GLY A 71 -17.72 -33.89 48.08
C GLY A 71 -17.05 -32.51 48.00
N GLY A 72 -15.78 -32.40 48.40
CA GLY A 72 -14.98 -31.19 48.29
C GLY A 72 -15.18 -30.15 49.40
N LEU A 73 -14.45 -29.05 49.31
CA LEU A 73 -14.62 -27.88 50.18
C LEU A 73 -15.77 -27.01 49.65
N VAL A 74 -16.93 -27.10 50.28
CA VAL A 74 -18.12 -26.32 49.90
C VAL A 74 -18.19 -25.02 50.71
N ILE A 75 -18.06 -23.89 50.04
CA ILE A 75 -18.28 -22.55 50.59
C ILE A 75 -19.71 -22.14 50.21
N ASN A 76 -20.59 -22.12 51.21
CA ASN A 76 -22.00 -21.78 51.09
C ASN A 76 -22.37 -20.93 52.31
N ILE A 77 -21.88 -19.70 52.32
CA ILE A 77 -22.26 -18.72 53.33
C ILE A 77 -23.71 -18.37 53.04
N THR A 78 -24.61 -18.40 54.03
CA THR A 78 -26.05 -18.11 53.83
C THR A 78 -26.55 -16.95 54.67
N SER A 79 -25.75 -16.51 55.63
CA SER A 79 -26.01 -15.36 56.48
C SER A 79 -24.77 -14.49 56.55
N ASN A 80 -24.93 -13.17 56.48
CA ASN A 80 -23.82 -12.21 56.45
C ASN A 80 -22.82 -12.50 55.32
N GLN A 81 -23.34 -12.55 54.08
CA GLN A 81 -22.53 -12.73 52.88
C GLN A 81 -21.38 -11.72 52.84
N PRO A 82 -20.21 -12.12 52.29
CA PRO A 82 -19.14 -11.19 52.05
C PRO A 82 -19.54 -10.14 51.00
N THR A 83 -19.01 -8.93 51.13
CA THR A 83 -19.14 -7.84 50.16
C THR A 83 -17.74 -7.30 49.84
N SER A 84 -17.62 -6.36 48.90
CA SER A 84 -16.36 -5.66 48.64
C SER A 84 -15.76 -4.98 49.89
N GLY A 85 -16.59 -4.61 50.88
CA GLY A 85 -16.16 -4.01 52.14
C GLY A 85 -15.83 -5.02 53.26
N ASN A 86 -16.17 -6.30 53.08
CA ASN A 86 -15.89 -7.38 54.03
C ASN A 86 -15.56 -8.70 53.28
N PRO A 87 -14.46 -8.75 52.51
CA PRO A 87 -14.14 -9.91 51.68
C PRO A 87 -13.66 -11.11 52.51
N VAL A 88 -13.69 -12.29 51.90
CA VAL A 88 -13.00 -13.50 52.41
C VAL A 88 -11.74 -13.71 51.58
N VAL A 89 -10.59 -13.89 52.23
CA VAL A 89 -9.31 -14.12 51.53
C VAL A 89 -8.63 -15.36 52.09
N PHE A 90 -8.34 -16.35 51.24
CA PHE A 90 -7.44 -17.45 51.52
C PHE A 90 -6.10 -17.19 50.85
N GLN A 91 -5.01 -17.11 51.61
CA GLN A 91 -3.70 -16.75 51.06
C GLN A 91 -2.51 -17.46 51.71
N ARG A 92 -1.41 -17.58 50.97
CA ARG A 92 -0.11 -17.99 51.52
C ARG A 92 0.43 -16.93 52.49
N ASN A 93 0.86 -17.35 53.68
CA ASN A 93 1.44 -16.48 54.71
C ASN A 93 2.95 -16.27 54.51
N GLY A 94 3.35 -15.24 53.76
CA GLY A 94 4.75 -14.89 53.52
C GLY A 94 5.37 -15.62 52.33
N ALA A 95 6.69 -15.82 52.34
CA ALA A 95 7.44 -16.48 51.27
C ALA A 95 7.51 -18.00 51.49
N GLY A 96 7.56 -18.80 50.40
CA GLY A 96 7.69 -20.26 50.44
C GLY A 96 6.87 -20.96 49.37
N ALA A 97 6.67 -22.28 49.46
CA ALA A 97 5.77 -22.98 48.56
C ALA A 97 4.31 -22.53 48.75
N ASN A 98 3.52 -22.52 47.67
CA ASN A 98 2.07 -22.32 47.79
C ASN A 98 1.47 -23.47 48.64
N PRO A 99 0.50 -23.18 49.52
CA PRO A 99 -0.33 -24.20 50.13
C PRO A 99 -1.06 -25.02 49.05
N ILE A 100 -1.23 -26.32 49.29
CA ILE A 100 -1.82 -27.27 48.36
C ILE A 100 -3.18 -27.72 48.89
N ILE A 101 -4.23 -27.50 48.11
CA ILE A 101 -5.54 -28.11 48.24
C ILE A 101 -5.62 -29.22 47.20
N GLN A 102 -5.89 -30.46 47.61
CA GLN A 102 -5.80 -31.60 46.72
C GLN A 102 -6.93 -32.62 46.87
N SER A 103 -7.19 -33.38 45.81
CA SER A 103 -8.09 -34.54 45.88
C SER A 103 -7.51 -35.62 46.79
N ASP A 104 -8.33 -36.58 47.19
CA ASP A 104 -7.81 -37.84 47.71
C ASP A 104 -7.25 -38.70 46.55
N ALA A 105 -6.50 -39.75 46.89
CA ALA A 105 -5.90 -40.66 45.91
C ALA A 105 -6.94 -41.46 45.08
N GLY A 106 -8.22 -41.38 45.47
CA GLY A 106 -9.36 -42.05 44.83
C GLY A 106 -10.25 -41.14 43.98
N GLY A 107 -9.95 -39.83 43.88
CA GLY A 107 -10.88 -38.83 43.33
C GLY A 107 -12.05 -38.61 44.29
N SER A 108 -12.31 -37.37 44.68
CA SER A 108 -13.13 -37.07 45.85
C SER A 108 -14.65 -37.18 45.57
N GLY A 109 -15.13 -38.40 45.26
CA GLY A 109 -16.44 -38.92 45.65
C GLY A 109 -17.52 -39.07 44.57
N VAL A 110 -17.61 -40.27 43.99
CA VAL A 110 -18.80 -40.99 43.43
C VAL A 110 -19.59 -40.38 42.26
N VAL A 111 -19.52 -39.08 41.97
CA VAL A 111 -20.26 -38.49 40.83
C VAL A 111 -19.44 -38.64 39.56
N SER A 112 -19.91 -39.45 38.60
CA SER A 112 -19.31 -39.50 37.26
C SER A 112 -19.95 -38.42 36.38
N THR A 113 -19.15 -37.48 35.89
CA THR A 113 -19.63 -36.48 34.94
C THR A 113 -19.84 -37.09 33.55
N ALA A 114 -21.04 -36.95 32.99
CA ALA A 114 -21.38 -37.47 31.65
C ALA A 114 -21.05 -36.50 30.50
N SER A 115 -20.91 -35.21 30.82
CA SER A 115 -20.55 -34.14 29.87
C SER A 115 -20.03 -32.91 30.60
N ILE A 116 -19.10 -32.17 29.99
CA ILE A 116 -18.61 -30.89 30.52
C ILE A 116 -19.78 -29.94 30.79
N GLY A 117 -19.78 -29.30 31.97
CA GLY A 117 -20.84 -28.38 32.40
C GLY A 117 -22.03 -29.01 33.11
N SER A 118 -22.01 -30.33 33.32
CA SER A 118 -22.92 -31.03 34.24
C SER A 118 -22.35 -31.06 35.67
N ASN A 119 -23.14 -31.58 36.61
CA ASN A 119 -22.66 -31.84 37.97
C ASN A 119 -21.46 -32.79 37.96
N GLY A 120 -20.48 -32.49 38.79
CA GLY A 120 -19.23 -33.25 38.96
C GLY A 120 -18.61 -32.98 40.33
N ASP A 121 -17.57 -33.74 40.67
CA ASP A 121 -16.79 -33.50 41.88
C ASP A 121 -15.89 -32.26 41.72
N ALA A 122 -15.65 -31.57 42.84
CA ALA A 122 -14.83 -30.37 42.84
C ALA A 122 -13.95 -30.29 44.09
N LEU A 123 -12.71 -29.76 43.97
CA LEU A 123 -11.91 -29.49 45.18
C LEU A 123 -12.52 -28.36 46.00
N VAL A 124 -12.94 -27.28 45.34
CA VAL A 124 -13.63 -26.15 45.96
C VAL A 124 -14.89 -25.81 45.17
N LYS A 125 -16.01 -25.72 45.88
CA LYS A 125 -17.32 -25.31 45.33
C LYS A 125 -17.81 -24.06 46.04
N LEU A 126 -18.04 -22.98 45.30
CA LEU A 126 -18.69 -21.77 45.80
C LEU A 126 -20.15 -21.78 45.37
N VAL A 127 -21.06 -21.66 46.34
CA VAL A 127 -22.51 -21.73 46.14
C VAL A 127 -23.12 -20.36 46.44
N GLY A 128 -23.41 -19.58 45.41
CA GLY A 128 -23.96 -18.21 45.56
C GLY A 128 -23.17 -17.29 46.51
N THR A 129 -21.90 -17.60 46.77
CA THR A 129 -21.08 -16.85 47.73
C THR A 129 -20.28 -15.80 46.98
N ASP A 130 -20.22 -14.60 47.54
CA ASP A 130 -19.60 -13.44 46.91
C ASP A 130 -18.25 -13.07 47.55
N TYR A 131 -17.42 -12.32 46.82
CA TYR A 131 -16.17 -11.70 47.28
C TYR A 131 -15.19 -12.61 48.05
N VAL A 132 -15.07 -13.87 47.61
CA VAL A 132 -14.06 -14.82 48.05
C VAL A 132 -12.84 -14.76 47.13
N THR A 133 -11.66 -14.60 47.72
CA THR A 133 -10.38 -14.57 47.00
C THR A 133 -9.49 -15.74 47.42
N PHE A 134 -8.97 -16.48 46.44
CA PHE A 134 -7.83 -17.38 46.63
C PHE A 134 -6.58 -16.72 46.06
N ASN A 135 -5.53 -16.54 46.87
CA ASN A 135 -4.28 -15.92 46.45
C ASN A 135 -3.06 -16.80 46.79
N ASN A 136 -2.25 -17.14 45.79
CA ASN A 136 -1.06 -18.00 45.97
C ASN A 136 -1.38 -19.40 46.53
N ILE A 137 -2.43 -20.05 46.03
CA ILE A 137 -2.85 -21.41 46.40
C ILE A 137 -2.62 -22.37 45.22
N SER A 138 -2.24 -23.61 45.51
CA SER A 138 -2.12 -24.68 44.53
C SER A 138 -3.29 -25.65 44.64
N PHE A 139 -4.00 -25.88 43.55
CA PHE A 139 -5.07 -26.87 43.42
C PHE A 139 -4.55 -28.06 42.61
N VAL A 140 -4.57 -29.25 43.21
CA VAL A 140 -3.89 -30.43 42.63
C VAL A 140 -4.81 -31.66 42.66
N GLU A 141 -5.04 -32.27 41.51
CA GLU A 141 -5.59 -33.62 41.46
C GLU A 141 -4.50 -34.66 41.78
N GLN A 142 -4.69 -35.44 42.85
CA GLN A 142 -3.84 -36.56 43.21
C GLN A 142 -4.37 -37.88 42.63
N TYR A 143 -4.19 -38.09 41.33
CA TYR A 143 -4.55 -39.35 40.69
C TYR A 143 -3.32 -40.22 40.38
N THR A 144 -3.34 -41.47 40.84
CA THR A 144 -2.23 -42.45 40.67
C THR A 144 -2.61 -43.68 39.82
N GLY A 145 -3.45 -43.53 38.78
CA GLY A 145 -3.60 -44.54 37.71
C GLY A 145 -4.64 -45.66 37.87
N GLY A 146 -5.94 -45.33 37.99
CA GLY A 146 -7.10 -46.25 37.98
C GLY A 146 -8.12 -46.11 36.81
N THR A 147 -9.41 -46.35 37.06
CA THR A 147 -10.54 -46.15 36.11
C THR A 147 -11.04 -44.70 36.09
N GLN A 148 -11.74 -44.26 35.02
CA GLN A 148 -12.32 -42.90 34.87
C GLN A 148 -13.11 -42.40 36.10
N SER A 149 -13.75 -43.30 36.86
CA SER A 149 -14.61 -42.97 38.01
C SER A 149 -13.90 -42.51 39.28
N LEU A 150 -12.59 -42.22 39.22
CA LEU A 150 -11.72 -41.91 40.35
C LEU A 150 -10.91 -40.61 40.12
N LYS A 151 -11.39 -39.75 39.23
CA LYS A 151 -10.71 -38.51 38.83
C LYS A 151 -11.53 -37.33 39.27
N THR A 152 -10.87 -36.23 39.60
CA THR A 152 -11.56 -34.99 39.94
C THR A 152 -11.82 -34.19 38.68
N GLU A 153 -13.07 -33.81 38.45
CA GLU A 153 -13.54 -33.16 37.24
C GLU A 153 -13.28 -31.66 37.30
N TYR A 154 -13.54 -31.01 38.44
CA TYR A 154 -13.36 -29.57 38.59
C TYR A 154 -12.41 -29.23 39.74
N LEU A 155 -11.47 -28.29 39.55
CA LEU A 155 -10.64 -27.85 40.69
C LEU A 155 -11.35 -26.73 41.47
N VAL A 156 -11.83 -25.69 40.77
CA VAL A 156 -12.67 -24.63 41.36
C VAL A 156 -13.97 -24.51 40.59
N MET A 157 -15.09 -24.55 41.30
CA MET A 157 -16.43 -24.57 40.73
C MET A 157 -17.30 -23.47 41.33
N TYR A 158 -17.91 -22.64 40.48
CA TYR A 158 -18.92 -21.66 40.85
C TYR A 158 -20.30 -22.17 40.43
N VAL A 159 -21.24 -22.19 41.38
CA VAL A 159 -22.64 -22.58 41.17
C VAL A 159 -23.59 -21.60 41.84
N ARG A 160 -24.86 -21.65 41.47
CA ARG A 160 -25.89 -20.79 42.04
C ARG A 160 -26.38 -21.36 43.37
N ALA A 161 -26.75 -20.48 44.29
CA ALA A 161 -27.52 -20.89 45.47
C ALA A 161 -29.01 -21.01 45.12
N SER A 162 -29.51 -20.15 44.22
CA SER A 162 -30.89 -20.18 43.71
C SER A 162 -31.00 -19.38 42.40
N GLY A 163 -32.21 -19.32 41.81
CA GLY A 163 -32.48 -18.47 40.65
C GLY A 163 -32.30 -16.96 40.91
N THR A 164 -32.21 -16.54 42.18
CA THR A 164 -32.01 -15.13 42.57
C THR A 164 -30.66 -14.90 43.24
N ASP A 165 -29.77 -15.91 43.26
CA ASP A 165 -28.50 -15.83 43.99
C ASP A 165 -27.38 -16.61 43.27
N GLY A 166 -26.55 -15.87 42.52
CA GLY A 166 -25.37 -16.36 41.85
C GLY A 166 -24.09 -15.74 42.40
N CYS A 167 -22.95 -16.42 42.22
CA CYS A 167 -21.64 -15.98 42.69
C CYS A 167 -21.17 -14.64 42.07
N LYS A 168 -20.71 -13.69 42.90
CA LYS A 168 -20.24 -12.36 42.47
C LYS A 168 -18.89 -11.94 43.06
N GLY A 169 -18.07 -11.27 42.25
CA GLY A 169 -16.84 -10.61 42.74
C GLY A 169 -15.77 -11.56 43.29
N ASN A 170 -15.89 -12.86 43.02
CA ASN A 170 -14.90 -13.85 43.47
C ASN A 170 -13.63 -13.78 42.62
N SER A 171 -12.48 -14.07 43.24
CA SER A 171 -11.19 -13.99 42.58
C SER A 171 -10.30 -15.22 42.84
N VAL A 172 -9.58 -15.63 41.80
CA VAL A 172 -8.43 -16.53 41.89
C VAL A 172 -7.21 -15.77 41.36
N THR A 173 -6.20 -15.59 42.20
CA THR A 173 -5.03 -14.78 41.88
C THR A 173 -3.73 -15.50 42.21
N ASN A 174 -2.76 -15.52 41.30
CA ASN A 174 -1.45 -16.15 41.49
C ASN A 174 -1.49 -17.63 41.93
N CYS A 175 -2.57 -18.34 41.59
CA CYS A 175 -2.78 -19.74 41.95
C CYS A 175 -2.20 -20.68 40.89
N THR A 176 -1.93 -21.93 41.28
CA THR A 176 -1.53 -22.98 40.32
C THR A 176 -2.57 -24.08 40.29
N PHE A 177 -2.82 -24.65 39.12
CA PHE A 177 -3.78 -25.72 38.89
C PHE A 177 -3.09 -26.86 38.15
N GLU A 178 -3.17 -28.06 38.71
CA GLU A 178 -2.59 -29.27 38.13
C GLU A 178 -3.64 -30.38 38.16
N GLN A 179 -3.98 -30.92 36.98
CA GLN A 179 -5.00 -31.94 36.80
C GLN A 179 -4.46 -33.09 35.92
N GLN A 180 -5.29 -34.07 35.58
CA GLN A 180 -4.94 -35.14 34.65
C GLN A 180 -5.83 -35.14 33.41
N LYS A 181 -5.25 -34.78 32.27
CA LYS A 181 -5.90 -34.70 30.94
C LYS A 181 -6.37 -36.03 30.32
N SER A 182 -6.36 -37.10 31.10
CA SER A 182 -6.91 -38.39 30.70
C SER A 182 -8.42 -38.45 30.90
N ASP A 183 -9.00 -37.54 31.70
CA ASP A 183 -10.44 -37.31 31.72
C ASP A 183 -10.84 -36.20 30.73
N ILE A 184 -11.81 -36.48 29.87
CA ILE A 184 -12.27 -35.59 28.80
C ILE A 184 -13.26 -34.52 29.28
N TYR A 185 -13.72 -34.59 30.53
CA TYR A 185 -14.66 -33.61 31.12
C TYR A 185 -14.05 -32.81 32.28
N SER A 186 -12.71 -32.74 32.33
CA SER A 186 -11.95 -32.05 33.37
C SER A 186 -11.69 -30.57 33.08
N ALA A 187 -11.86 -29.70 34.07
CA ALA A 187 -11.56 -28.27 33.96
C ALA A 187 -10.94 -27.68 35.24
N CYS A 188 -9.97 -26.77 35.09
CA CYS A 188 -9.36 -26.12 36.26
C CYS A 188 -10.36 -25.18 36.96
N ILE A 189 -11.09 -24.37 36.19
CA ILE A 189 -12.12 -23.47 36.72
C ILE A 189 -13.39 -23.59 35.90
N VAL A 190 -14.53 -23.74 36.58
CA VAL A 190 -15.85 -23.75 35.93
C VAL A 190 -16.84 -22.79 36.60
N SER A 191 -17.74 -22.23 35.80
CA SER A 191 -18.93 -21.50 36.28
C SER A 191 -20.15 -22.06 35.56
N LEU A 192 -21.16 -22.55 36.29
CA LEU A 192 -22.22 -23.40 35.75
C LEU A 192 -23.63 -22.95 36.16
N ASN A 193 -24.62 -23.27 35.32
CA ASN A 193 -26.05 -23.05 35.58
C ASN A 193 -26.71 -24.16 36.40
N ILE A 194 -26.07 -24.56 37.49
CA ILE A 194 -26.61 -25.55 38.42
C ILE A 194 -26.58 -25.03 39.85
N ASP A 195 -27.33 -25.68 40.74
CA ASP A 195 -27.20 -25.50 42.19
C ASP A 195 -26.15 -26.43 42.81
N ALA A 196 -25.97 -26.35 44.13
CA ALA A 196 -25.06 -27.22 44.87
C ALA A 196 -25.35 -28.72 44.73
N SER A 197 -26.62 -29.07 44.47
CA SER A 197 -27.08 -30.45 44.27
C SER A 197 -26.91 -30.95 42.84
N GLY A 198 -26.48 -30.07 41.92
CA GLY A 198 -26.29 -30.38 40.52
C GLY A 198 -27.55 -30.21 39.65
N VAL A 199 -28.60 -29.59 40.18
CA VAL A 199 -29.86 -29.35 39.45
C VAL A 199 -29.73 -28.04 38.67
N THR A 200 -30.11 -28.06 37.38
CA THR A 200 -30.15 -26.85 36.55
C THR A 200 -30.97 -25.75 37.22
N THR A 201 -30.33 -24.62 37.46
CA THR A 201 -30.93 -23.48 38.18
C THR A 201 -30.70 -22.22 37.36
N ASN A 202 -31.74 -21.75 36.68
CA ASN A 202 -31.66 -20.58 35.82
C ASN A 202 -31.85 -19.29 36.64
N PRO A 203 -31.13 -18.20 36.31
CA PRO A 203 -31.39 -16.90 36.91
C PRO A 203 -32.82 -16.43 36.56
N THR A 204 -33.52 -15.89 37.55
CA THR A 204 -34.85 -15.27 37.40
C THR A 204 -34.80 -13.75 37.43
N ASP A 205 -33.70 -13.19 37.94
CA ASP A 205 -33.37 -11.77 37.94
C ASP A 205 -31.85 -11.55 37.89
N ILE A 206 -31.42 -10.29 37.84
CA ILE A 206 -30.00 -9.90 37.82
C ILE A 206 -29.22 -10.36 39.06
N SER A 207 -29.90 -10.68 40.16
CA SER A 207 -29.24 -11.15 41.36
C SER A 207 -28.74 -12.59 41.22
N GLY A 208 -29.41 -13.38 40.37
CA GLY A 208 -29.08 -14.79 40.12
C GLY A 208 -28.02 -15.05 39.05
N ARG A 209 -27.52 -14.04 38.34
CA ARG A 209 -26.42 -14.23 37.38
C ARG A 209 -25.07 -14.33 38.10
N HIS A 210 -24.11 -15.01 37.49
CA HIS A 210 -22.72 -14.88 37.93
C HIS A 210 -22.14 -13.58 37.38
N GLU A 211 -21.36 -12.87 38.21
CA GLU A 211 -20.89 -11.55 37.83
C GLU A 211 -19.52 -11.23 38.41
N SER A 212 -18.69 -10.52 37.65
CA SER A 212 -17.40 -10.00 38.13
C SER A 212 -16.44 -11.08 38.66
N LEU A 213 -16.45 -12.29 38.08
CA LEU A 213 -15.43 -13.30 38.39
C LEU A 213 -14.07 -12.85 37.83
N SER A 214 -13.00 -13.01 38.62
CA SER A 214 -11.66 -12.55 38.25
C SER A 214 -10.61 -13.66 38.37
N VAL A 215 -9.85 -13.90 37.30
CA VAL A 215 -8.75 -14.89 37.29
C VAL A 215 -7.48 -14.22 36.79
N GLN A 216 -6.46 -14.12 37.66
CA GLN A 216 -5.27 -13.30 37.42
C GLN A 216 -3.99 -14.04 37.79
N GLY A 217 -2.93 -13.95 36.97
CA GLY A 217 -1.60 -14.48 37.30
C GLY A 217 -1.54 -15.99 37.55
N CYS A 218 -2.56 -16.75 37.17
CA CYS A 218 -2.66 -18.17 37.47
C CYS A 218 -1.91 -19.03 36.45
N THR A 219 -1.38 -20.17 36.89
CA THR A 219 -0.79 -21.21 36.02
C THR A 219 -1.66 -22.44 36.03
N MET A 220 -2.07 -22.94 34.86
CA MET A 220 -2.93 -24.11 34.71
C MET A 220 -2.27 -25.12 33.81
N ASN A 221 -2.26 -26.39 34.22
CA ASN A 221 -1.56 -27.43 33.50
C ASN A 221 -2.30 -28.79 33.53
N ASN A 222 -2.13 -29.56 32.46
CA ASN A 222 -2.60 -30.95 32.33
C ASN A 222 -4.12 -31.16 32.49
N SER A 223 -4.96 -30.22 32.06
CA SER A 223 -6.43 -30.37 32.08
C SER A 223 -7.03 -30.50 30.67
N SER A 224 -8.22 -31.08 30.52
CA SER A 224 -8.94 -31.05 29.23
C SER A 224 -9.40 -29.64 28.86
N TYR A 225 -9.89 -28.88 29.83
CA TYR A 225 -10.22 -27.46 29.69
C TYR A 225 -9.47 -26.63 30.73
N GLY A 226 -8.98 -25.44 30.35
CA GLY A 226 -8.41 -24.52 31.34
C GLY A 226 -9.52 -23.86 32.15
N MET A 227 -10.35 -23.08 31.46
CA MET A 227 -11.48 -22.37 32.03
C MET A 227 -12.73 -22.64 31.20
N TYR A 228 -13.83 -23.01 31.86
CA TYR A 228 -15.11 -23.30 31.22
C TYR A 228 -16.24 -22.51 31.88
N PHE A 229 -16.65 -21.41 31.25
CA PHE A 229 -17.67 -20.52 31.78
C PHE A 229 -18.98 -20.65 31.00
N LEU A 230 -19.97 -21.29 31.62
CA LEU A 230 -21.29 -21.54 31.03
C LEU A 230 -22.35 -20.67 31.71
N GLY A 231 -22.67 -19.54 31.08
CA GLY A 231 -23.76 -18.65 31.48
C GLY A 231 -25.13 -19.14 30.99
N TYR A 232 -26.20 -18.44 31.37
CA TYR A 232 -27.58 -18.81 31.02
C TYR A 232 -27.98 -18.29 29.63
N SER A 233 -28.64 -19.12 28.82
CA SER A 233 -29.23 -18.70 27.53
C SER A 233 -30.44 -17.80 27.74
N ALA A 234 -30.21 -16.54 28.13
CA ALA A 234 -31.25 -15.56 28.38
C ALA A 234 -32.06 -15.23 27.11
N PRO A 235 -33.38 -15.00 27.21
CA PRO A 235 -34.15 -14.38 26.14
C PRO A 235 -33.81 -12.89 26.03
N SER A 236 -34.07 -12.28 24.86
CA SER A 236 -34.00 -10.82 24.68
C SER A 236 -34.80 -10.10 25.77
N PRO A 237 -34.28 -9.04 26.42
CA PRO A 237 -33.11 -8.23 26.05
C PRO A 237 -31.74 -8.76 26.53
N TYR A 238 -31.67 -9.99 27.04
CA TYR A 238 -30.43 -10.70 27.42
C TYR A 238 -29.76 -10.26 28.73
N ASP A 239 -30.46 -9.52 29.60
CA ASP A 239 -29.93 -8.98 30.89
C ASP A 239 -29.41 -10.05 31.89
N LEU A 240 -29.76 -11.32 31.66
CA LEU A 240 -29.44 -12.47 32.51
C LEU A 240 -28.25 -13.30 32.00
N PHE A 241 -27.53 -12.82 30.97
CA PHE A 241 -26.19 -13.33 30.69
C PHE A 241 -25.28 -13.11 31.91
N ASP A 242 -24.24 -13.93 32.02
CA ASP A 242 -23.22 -13.71 33.03
C ASP A 242 -22.35 -12.51 32.62
N HIS A 243 -21.96 -11.67 33.57
CA HIS A 243 -21.43 -10.33 33.28
C HIS A 243 -20.03 -10.09 33.84
N PHE A 244 -19.23 -9.31 33.11
CA PHE A 244 -17.98 -8.70 33.61
C PHE A 244 -16.90 -9.68 34.10
N TYR A 245 -16.74 -10.82 33.42
CA TYR A 245 -15.66 -11.74 33.75
C TYR A 245 -14.31 -11.13 33.34
N ASN A 246 -13.34 -11.13 34.25
CA ASN A 246 -12.04 -10.49 34.07
C ASN A 246 -10.91 -11.52 34.12
N ILE A 247 -10.42 -11.93 32.96
CA ILE A 247 -9.42 -13.00 32.82
C ILE A 247 -8.10 -12.40 32.35
N GLY A 248 -7.14 -12.27 33.26
CA GLY A 248 -5.80 -11.76 32.98
C GLY A 248 -5.71 -10.25 32.71
N THR A 249 -6.76 -9.50 33.04
CA THR A 249 -6.84 -8.04 32.84
C THR A 249 -5.79 -7.23 33.61
N THR A 250 -5.35 -7.72 34.78
CA THR A 250 -4.29 -7.09 35.58
C THR A 250 -2.97 -7.83 35.41
N THR A 251 -3.02 -9.16 35.49
CA THR A 251 -1.84 -10.03 35.34
C THR A 251 -2.23 -11.26 34.54
N GLY A 252 -1.53 -11.53 33.45
CA GLY A 252 -1.82 -12.64 32.54
C GLY A 252 -1.80 -14.02 33.17
N ASN A 253 -2.68 -14.92 32.72
CA ASN A 253 -2.66 -16.34 33.10
C ASN A 253 -1.85 -17.17 32.09
N THR A 254 -1.32 -18.31 32.53
CA THR A 254 -0.58 -19.26 31.69
C THR A 254 -1.25 -20.62 31.72
N LEU A 255 -1.76 -21.07 30.57
CA LEU A 255 -2.42 -22.37 30.40
C LEU A 255 -1.55 -23.23 29.49
N THR A 256 -0.97 -24.32 30.01
CA THR A 256 -0.05 -25.20 29.29
C THR A 256 -0.56 -26.63 29.25
N ASN A 257 -0.28 -27.34 28.16
CA ASN A 257 -0.65 -28.75 28.00
C ASN A 257 -2.15 -29.03 28.24
N MET A 258 -3.00 -28.10 27.84
CA MET A 258 -4.46 -28.30 27.85
C MET A 258 -4.87 -29.29 26.76
N GLY A 259 -6.03 -29.93 26.91
CA GLY A 259 -6.63 -30.83 25.92
C GLY A 259 -6.53 -32.32 26.24
N SER A 260 -6.98 -33.22 25.35
CA SER A 260 -7.12 -34.64 25.71
C SER A 260 -5.90 -35.50 25.34
N ALA A 261 -5.52 -36.42 26.22
CA ALA A 261 -4.44 -37.38 25.98
C ALA A 261 -4.93 -38.64 25.23
N GLY A 262 -5.19 -38.53 23.93
CA GLY A 262 -5.46 -39.69 23.08
C GLY A 262 -6.86 -40.31 23.23
N VAL A 263 -7.78 -39.63 23.92
CA VAL A 263 -9.20 -40.01 24.03
C VAL A 263 -10.04 -39.08 23.16
N THR A 264 -10.98 -39.66 22.40
CA THR A 264 -11.95 -38.91 21.59
C THR A 264 -12.85 -38.07 22.50
N ASN A 265 -12.84 -36.75 22.32
CA ASN A 265 -13.78 -35.84 22.95
C ASN A 265 -14.71 -35.26 21.89
N THR A 266 -16.01 -35.57 21.97
CA THR A 266 -17.02 -35.09 21.01
C THR A 266 -17.50 -33.67 21.30
N ASN A 267 -17.23 -33.12 22.48
CA ASN A 267 -17.66 -31.78 22.90
C ASN A 267 -16.63 -30.68 22.55
N GLY A 268 -15.52 -31.05 21.92
CA GLY A 268 -14.41 -30.15 21.63
C GLY A 268 -13.47 -29.95 22.83
N VAL A 269 -12.35 -29.27 22.62
CA VAL A 269 -11.35 -28.98 23.65
C VAL A 269 -11.03 -27.49 23.60
N TYR A 270 -11.04 -26.83 24.77
CA TYR A 270 -10.87 -25.38 24.85
C TYR A 270 -9.87 -24.98 25.94
N GLY A 271 -8.99 -24.01 25.66
CA GLY A 271 -8.17 -23.39 26.70
C GLY A 271 -9.03 -22.51 27.61
N ILE A 272 -9.63 -21.46 27.03
CA ILE A 272 -10.59 -20.58 27.71
C ILE A 272 -11.90 -20.60 26.91
N PHE A 273 -12.98 -21.05 27.54
CA PHE A 273 -14.30 -21.11 26.95
C PHE A 273 -15.28 -20.21 27.70
N GLY A 274 -16.04 -19.40 26.96
CA GLY A 274 -17.11 -18.58 27.50
C GLY A 274 -18.36 -18.67 26.64
N GLN A 275 -19.50 -19.02 27.25
CA GLN A 275 -20.78 -19.10 26.57
C GLN A 275 -21.88 -18.33 27.31
N TYR A 276 -22.66 -17.52 26.60
CA TYR A 276 -23.73 -16.67 27.16
C TYR A 276 -23.23 -15.63 28.19
N HIS A 277 -22.20 -14.86 27.79
CA HIS A 277 -21.62 -13.79 28.60
C HIS A 277 -21.78 -12.44 27.94
N ASP A 278 -21.86 -11.38 28.74
CA ASP A 278 -21.64 -10.02 28.28
C ASP A 278 -20.47 -9.35 29.01
N SER A 279 -19.78 -8.48 28.29
CA SER A 279 -18.68 -7.66 28.79
C SER A 279 -17.53 -8.49 29.40
N ILE A 280 -17.29 -9.69 28.85
CA ILE A 280 -16.15 -10.54 29.23
C ILE A 280 -14.85 -9.99 28.67
N LYS A 281 -13.78 -10.03 29.48
CA LYS A 281 -12.44 -9.60 29.13
C LYS A 281 -11.45 -10.76 29.29
N VAL A 282 -10.76 -11.12 28.21
CA VAL A 282 -9.74 -12.15 28.18
C VAL A 282 -8.45 -11.49 27.70
N ASN A 283 -7.60 -11.08 28.64
CA ASN A 283 -6.44 -10.26 28.35
C ASN A 283 -5.13 -10.88 28.86
N ASN A 284 -4.03 -10.63 28.14
CA ASN A 284 -2.67 -10.97 28.56
C ASN A 284 -2.41 -12.48 28.83
N ASN A 285 -3.28 -13.39 28.37
CA ASN A 285 -3.15 -14.82 28.67
C ASN A 285 -2.22 -15.51 27.67
N THR A 286 -1.41 -16.46 28.14
CA THR A 286 -0.67 -17.40 27.31
C THR A 286 -1.40 -18.74 27.33
N VAL A 287 -1.88 -19.20 26.17
CA VAL A 287 -2.69 -20.40 26.03
C VAL A 287 -2.04 -21.37 25.06
N ARG A 288 -1.93 -22.62 25.50
CA ARG A 288 -1.48 -23.73 24.67
C ARG A 288 -2.37 -24.94 24.87
N VAL A 289 -3.16 -25.24 23.85
CA VAL A 289 -3.95 -26.46 23.75
C VAL A 289 -3.23 -27.47 22.87
N ASN A 290 -2.99 -28.67 23.40
CA ASN A 290 -2.38 -29.79 22.69
C ASN A 290 -3.41 -30.94 22.59
N ASN A 291 -3.85 -31.24 21.38
CA ASN A 291 -4.76 -32.34 21.11
C ASN A 291 -4.09 -33.45 20.28
N GLY A 292 -4.43 -34.69 20.60
CA GLY A 292 -4.05 -35.87 19.82
C GLY A 292 -4.84 -36.00 18.51
N THR A 293 -5.07 -37.24 18.06
CA THR A 293 -5.69 -37.55 16.76
C THR A 293 -7.22 -37.50 16.73
N ASN A 294 -7.89 -37.37 17.87
CA ASN A 294 -9.25 -37.91 18.06
C ASN A 294 -10.37 -36.87 18.24
N ASN A 295 -10.13 -35.56 18.12
CA ASN A 295 -11.17 -34.55 18.35
C ASN A 295 -11.31 -33.60 17.15
N SER A 296 -12.56 -33.34 16.74
CA SER A 296 -12.96 -32.51 15.61
C SER A 296 -13.06 -31.01 15.94
N LEU A 297 -12.94 -30.57 17.20
CA LEU A 297 -13.01 -29.15 17.57
C LEU A 297 -11.94 -28.81 18.61
N LEU A 298 -11.01 -27.92 18.26
CA LEU A 298 -10.01 -27.37 19.16
C LEU A 298 -10.05 -25.85 19.11
N TYR A 299 -10.10 -25.18 20.26
CA TYR A 299 -9.81 -23.75 20.33
C TYR A 299 -8.93 -23.35 21.51
N GLY A 300 -8.01 -22.41 21.30
CA GLY A 300 -7.26 -21.77 22.37
C GLY A 300 -8.18 -20.94 23.25
N ILE A 301 -8.80 -19.92 22.65
CA ILE A 301 -9.81 -19.06 23.27
C ILE A 301 -11.08 -19.14 22.43
N PHE A 302 -12.22 -19.46 23.04
CA PHE A 302 -13.51 -19.50 22.36
C PHE A 302 -14.60 -18.83 23.18
N LEU A 303 -15.13 -17.71 22.68
CA LEU A 303 -16.27 -17.03 23.25
C LEU A 303 -17.47 -17.15 22.30
N THR A 304 -18.63 -17.60 22.76
CA THR A 304 -19.70 -18.04 21.86
C THR A 304 -21.13 -17.82 22.34
N THR A 305 -22.06 -17.92 21.38
CA THR A 305 -23.53 -17.87 21.51
C THR A 305 -24.08 -16.76 22.40
N SER A 306 -23.45 -15.59 22.39
CA SER A 306 -23.88 -14.45 23.23
C SER A 306 -24.40 -13.35 22.30
N LEU A 307 -25.71 -13.25 22.10
CA LEU A 307 -26.32 -12.53 20.95
C LEU A 307 -26.18 -11.00 21.04
N ASN A 308 -26.56 -10.37 22.15
CA ASN A 308 -26.34 -8.94 22.39
C ASN A 308 -25.24 -8.78 23.44
N SER A 309 -23.99 -8.82 23.00
CA SER A 309 -22.86 -8.89 23.92
C SER A 309 -21.61 -8.22 23.40
N SER A 310 -20.84 -7.66 24.32
CA SER A 310 -19.53 -7.06 24.12
C SER A 310 -18.41 -7.93 24.69
N ALA A 311 -17.20 -7.85 24.13
CA ALA A 311 -16.06 -8.59 24.63
C ALA A 311 -14.72 -7.92 24.29
N ASP A 312 -13.74 -8.04 25.18
CA ASP A 312 -12.35 -7.66 24.94
C ASP A 312 -11.46 -8.90 24.95
N VAL A 313 -10.78 -9.18 23.84
CA VAL A 313 -9.76 -10.22 23.75
C VAL A 313 -8.45 -9.57 23.32
N VAL A 314 -7.59 -9.26 24.29
CA VAL A 314 -6.46 -8.34 24.07
C VAL A 314 -5.12 -8.90 24.58
N ASN A 315 -4.04 -8.75 23.83
CA ASN A 315 -2.67 -9.14 24.25
C ASN A 315 -2.50 -10.64 24.61
N ASN A 316 -3.34 -11.54 24.09
CA ASN A 316 -3.18 -12.97 24.37
C ASN A 316 -2.16 -13.60 23.42
N THR A 317 -1.46 -14.64 23.88
CA THR A 317 -0.61 -15.48 23.03
C THR A 317 -1.20 -16.89 22.96
N VAL A 318 -1.48 -17.41 21.76
CA VAL A 318 -2.01 -18.76 21.51
C VAL A 318 -1.04 -19.58 20.67
N SER A 319 -0.78 -20.82 21.06
CA SER A 319 0.20 -21.71 20.39
C SER A 319 -0.27 -23.18 20.32
N ASP A 320 -1.43 -23.37 19.72
CA ASP A 320 -2.14 -24.65 19.76
C ASP A 320 -1.56 -25.71 18.82
N THR A 321 -1.68 -26.97 19.21
CA THR A 321 -1.28 -28.11 18.37
C THR A 321 -2.38 -29.16 18.29
N SER A 322 -2.61 -29.70 17.09
CA SER A 322 -3.63 -30.73 16.86
C SER A 322 -3.11 -31.84 15.96
N GLY A 323 -3.20 -33.09 16.45
CA GLY A 323 -3.01 -34.28 15.62
C GLY A 323 -4.23 -34.65 14.77
N ALA A 324 -5.37 -34.00 14.99
CA ALA A 324 -6.62 -34.32 14.30
C ALA A 324 -6.66 -33.76 12.87
N THR A 325 -7.01 -34.61 11.91
CA THR A 325 -7.04 -34.25 10.50
C THR A 325 -8.40 -33.73 10.03
N THR A 326 -9.47 -33.96 10.79
CA THR A 326 -10.84 -33.52 10.50
C THR A 326 -11.30 -32.44 11.48
N GLY A 327 -12.30 -31.65 11.07
CA GLY A 327 -12.93 -30.65 11.93
C GLY A 327 -12.18 -29.30 12.01
N ILE A 328 -12.44 -28.53 13.07
CA ILE A 328 -11.95 -27.15 13.23
C ILE A 328 -10.82 -27.08 14.25
N MET A 329 -9.77 -26.33 13.88
CA MET A 329 -8.77 -25.81 14.81
C MET A 329 -8.86 -24.28 14.76
N GLY A 330 -9.13 -23.62 15.88
CA GLY A 330 -9.23 -22.17 15.97
C GLY A 330 -8.32 -21.60 17.06
N GLY A 331 -7.37 -20.72 16.76
CA GLY A 331 -6.54 -20.11 17.82
C GLY A 331 -7.39 -19.26 18.78
N ILE A 332 -7.94 -18.17 18.24
CA ILE A 332 -8.91 -17.30 18.95
C ILE A 332 -10.20 -17.31 18.14
N ALA A 333 -11.31 -17.68 18.76
CA ALA A 333 -12.63 -17.67 18.14
C ALA A 333 -13.63 -16.84 18.93
N ILE A 334 -14.32 -15.93 18.25
CA ILE A 334 -15.33 -15.04 18.82
C ILE A 334 -16.62 -15.18 18.02
N ALA A 335 -17.66 -15.65 18.68
CA ALA A 335 -19.01 -15.87 18.15
C ALA A 335 -20.03 -15.14 19.06
N MET A 336 -19.75 -13.89 19.37
CA MET A 336 -20.56 -13.01 20.22
C MET A 336 -21.03 -11.76 19.46
N GLY A 337 -22.20 -11.25 19.85
CA GLY A 337 -22.66 -9.93 19.50
C GLY A 337 -23.58 -9.81 18.28
N GLY A 338 -24.01 -10.92 17.68
CA GLY A 338 -24.72 -10.93 16.40
C GLY A 338 -26.05 -10.16 16.29
N THR A 339 -26.65 -9.69 17.38
CA THR A 339 -27.96 -8.98 17.35
C THR A 339 -27.97 -7.62 18.05
N GLY A 340 -26.86 -7.19 18.67
CA GLY A 340 -26.78 -5.91 19.37
C GLY A 340 -26.69 -4.72 18.41
N THR A 341 -27.20 -3.56 18.83
CA THR A 341 -27.15 -2.31 18.03
C THR A 341 -26.12 -1.29 18.55
N ASP A 342 -25.46 -1.59 19.67
CA ASP A 342 -24.44 -0.74 20.32
C ASP A 342 -23.24 -1.53 20.85
N ASN A 343 -23.26 -2.85 20.73
CA ASN A 343 -22.26 -3.73 21.29
C ASN A 343 -20.91 -3.66 20.55
N THR A 344 -19.84 -3.90 21.29
CA THR A 344 -18.46 -3.78 20.76
C THR A 344 -17.66 -5.03 21.09
N VAL A 345 -17.01 -5.59 20.07
CA VAL A 345 -16.04 -6.67 20.22
C VAL A 345 -14.67 -6.17 19.79
N ASN A 346 -13.70 -6.31 20.68
CA ASN A 346 -12.31 -5.93 20.44
C ASN A 346 -11.43 -7.19 20.42
N VAL A 347 -10.73 -7.41 19.32
CA VAL A 347 -9.69 -8.45 19.18
C VAL A 347 -8.40 -7.74 18.83
N MET A 348 -7.60 -7.39 19.85
CA MET A 348 -6.48 -6.47 19.66
C MET A 348 -5.16 -7.02 20.18
N ASN A 349 -4.08 -6.78 19.44
CA ASN A 349 -2.70 -7.10 19.87
C ASN A 349 -2.48 -8.56 20.29
N ASN A 350 -3.31 -9.49 19.81
CA ASN A 350 -3.13 -10.91 20.11
C ASN A 350 -2.07 -11.50 19.19
N ARG A 351 -1.40 -12.55 19.68
CA ARG A 351 -0.40 -13.29 18.93
C ARG A 351 -0.80 -14.76 18.80
N VAL A 352 -1.10 -15.23 17.60
CA VAL A 352 -1.36 -16.65 17.31
C VAL A 352 -0.16 -17.21 16.57
N THR A 353 0.61 -18.06 17.24
CA THR A 353 1.96 -18.42 16.77
C THR A 353 2.40 -19.82 17.15
N ASN A 354 3.27 -20.42 16.32
CA ASN A 354 3.75 -21.79 16.51
C ASN A 354 2.62 -22.81 16.61
N CYS A 355 1.49 -22.51 15.96
CA CYS A 355 0.39 -23.44 15.84
C CYS A 355 0.75 -24.54 14.84
N PHE A 356 0.44 -25.79 15.16
CA PHE A 356 0.71 -26.93 14.30
C PHE A 356 -0.52 -27.82 14.15
N ARG A 357 -0.84 -28.21 12.91
CA ARG A 357 -1.84 -29.26 12.64
C ARG A 357 -1.28 -30.29 11.68
N SER A 358 -1.41 -31.58 11.99
CA SER A 358 -0.86 -32.68 11.19
C SER A 358 -1.35 -32.70 9.74
N ALA A 359 -2.65 -32.47 9.52
CA ALA A 359 -3.30 -32.35 8.20
C ALA A 359 -4.67 -31.66 8.33
N VAL A 360 -5.26 -31.26 7.22
CA VAL A 360 -6.68 -30.82 7.15
C VAL A 360 -7.40 -31.61 6.07
N THR A 361 -7.70 -32.88 6.34
CA THR A 361 -8.47 -33.77 5.45
C THR A 361 -9.94 -33.36 5.33
N SER A 362 -10.47 -32.63 6.31
CA SER A 362 -11.78 -31.95 6.23
C SER A 362 -11.88 -30.84 7.28
N GLY A 363 -12.82 -29.91 7.11
CA GLY A 363 -12.98 -28.76 8.00
C GLY A 363 -12.01 -27.62 7.67
N ALA A 364 -11.64 -26.82 8.68
CA ALA A 364 -10.83 -25.63 8.48
C ALA A 364 -9.88 -25.38 9.66
N SER A 365 -8.78 -24.68 9.40
CA SER A 365 -7.93 -24.12 10.45
C SER A 365 -8.03 -22.61 10.39
N TYR A 366 -8.38 -21.98 11.51
CA TYR A 366 -8.49 -20.54 11.68
C TYR A 366 -7.47 -20.10 12.74
N PHE A 367 -6.63 -19.13 12.47
CA PHE A 367 -5.80 -18.58 13.55
C PHE A 367 -6.60 -17.59 14.40
N ILE A 368 -7.34 -16.69 13.75
CA ILE A 368 -8.36 -15.85 14.37
C ILE A 368 -9.68 -16.05 13.61
N TYR A 369 -10.74 -16.41 14.33
CA TYR A 369 -12.06 -16.71 13.78
C TYR A 369 -13.14 -15.84 14.40
N LEU A 370 -13.82 -15.03 13.59
CA LEU A 370 -14.88 -14.13 14.01
C LEU A 370 -16.19 -14.63 13.39
N ALA A 371 -16.93 -15.42 14.14
CA ALA A 371 -18.08 -16.19 13.66
C ALA A 371 -19.42 -15.45 13.76
N SER A 372 -19.40 -14.20 14.21
CA SER A 372 -20.59 -13.38 14.45
C SER A 372 -20.34 -11.92 14.05
N ASN A 373 -21.44 -11.18 13.93
CA ASN A 373 -21.43 -9.80 13.45
C ASN A 373 -21.86 -8.81 14.54
N PRO A 374 -20.96 -8.36 15.43
CA PRO A 374 -21.27 -7.30 16.39
C PRO A 374 -21.52 -5.97 15.69
N TYR A 375 -22.12 -5.00 16.39
CA TYR A 375 -22.31 -3.64 15.86
C TYR A 375 -20.97 -2.95 15.56
N LYS A 376 -19.99 -3.08 16.48
CA LYS A 376 -18.60 -2.65 16.26
C LYS A 376 -17.65 -3.83 16.43
N LEU A 377 -16.77 -4.01 15.45
CA LEU A 377 -15.72 -5.02 15.48
C LEU A 377 -14.37 -4.37 15.20
N ASN A 378 -13.48 -4.39 16.19
CA ASN A 378 -12.12 -3.88 16.06
C ASN A 378 -11.15 -5.06 16.08
N VAL A 379 -10.47 -5.29 14.95
CA VAL A 379 -9.46 -6.34 14.79
C VAL A 379 -8.16 -5.66 14.46
N THR A 380 -7.39 -5.29 15.48
CA THR A 380 -6.24 -4.40 15.30
C THR A 380 -4.97 -4.86 15.98
N GLY A 381 -3.82 -4.64 15.34
CA GLY A 381 -2.51 -4.95 15.94
C GLY A 381 -2.22 -6.44 16.15
N ASN A 382 -3.06 -7.35 15.64
CA ASN A 382 -2.86 -8.78 15.87
C ASN A 382 -1.71 -9.32 15.01
N THR A 383 -0.99 -10.30 15.54
CA THR A 383 0.10 -11.00 14.85
C THR A 383 -0.25 -12.48 14.71
N VAL A 384 -0.34 -12.97 13.48
CA VAL A 384 -0.55 -14.38 13.16
C VAL A 384 0.70 -14.87 12.43
N ARG A 385 1.56 -15.64 13.10
CA ARG A 385 2.87 -16.00 12.51
C ARG A 385 3.47 -17.33 12.90
N ASP A 386 4.33 -17.85 12.05
CA ASP A 386 5.09 -19.08 12.27
C ASP A 386 4.17 -20.29 12.50
N ASN A 387 3.08 -20.36 11.75
CA ASN A 387 2.09 -21.42 11.88
C ASN A 387 2.19 -22.40 10.70
N ILE A 388 2.15 -23.69 11.02
CA ILE A 388 2.37 -24.76 10.05
C ILE A 388 1.16 -25.68 10.05
N ILE A 389 0.60 -25.89 8.87
CA ILE A 389 -0.49 -26.84 8.63
C ILE A 389 0.01 -27.90 7.66
N GLY A 390 -0.11 -29.16 8.05
CA GLY A 390 0.40 -30.29 7.27
C GLY A 390 1.79 -30.72 7.71
N ASP A 391 2.00 -32.03 7.75
CA ASP A 391 3.27 -32.69 8.04
C ASP A 391 4.10 -33.02 6.78
N GLY A 392 3.63 -32.61 5.60
CA GLY A 392 4.25 -32.92 4.31
C GLY A 392 3.97 -34.33 3.79
N SER A 393 3.25 -35.17 4.51
CA SER A 393 2.96 -36.56 4.11
C SER A 393 1.49 -36.82 3.76
N SER A 394 0.60 -35.92 4.15
CA SER A 394 -0.84 -36.13 4.22
C SER A 394 -1.66 -35.32 3.21
N THR A 395 -2.80 -35.87 2.78
CA THR A 395 -3.77 -35.20 1.90
C THR A 395 -4.55 -34.16 2.70
N SER A 396 -4.66 -32.93 2.20
CA SER A 396 -5.43 -31.87 2.89
C SER A 396 -6.34 -31.12 1.92
N THR A 397 -7.65 -31.35 2.06
CA THR A 397 -8.74 -30.74 1.25
C THR A 397 -9.48 -29.62 1.99
N GLY A 398 -9.31 -29.48 3.30
CA GLY A 398 -9.96 -28.42 4.09
C GLY A 398 -9.25 -27.07 4.01
N SER A 399 -9.85 -26.02 4.58
CA SER A 399 -9.40 -24.63 4.39
C SER A 399 -8.39 -24.16 5.45
N LEU A 400 -7.62 -23.13 5.10
CA LEU A 400 -6.68 -22.45 6.00
C LEU A 400 -6.96 -20.95 6.00
N TYR A 401 -7.13 -20.37 7.18
CA TYR A 401 -7.37 -18.96 7.31
C TYR A 401 -6.51 -18.29 8.38
N GLY A 402 -5.95 -17.13 8.04
CA GLY A 402 -5.25 -16.26 8.99
C GLY A 402 -6.24 -15.61 9.96
N ILE A 403 -6.85 -14.53 9.50
CA ILE A 403 -7.94 -13.83 10.18
C ILE A 403 -9.18 -14.02 9.31
N TYR A 404 -10.21 -14.67 9.86
CA TYR A 404 -11.42 -15.02 9.14
C TYR A 404 -12.65 -14.47 9.84
N PHE A 405 -13.53 -13.89 9.06
CA PHE A 405 -14.84 -13.42 9.47
C PHE A 405 -15.89 -14.29 8.79
N ALA A 406 -16.92 -14.75 9.51
CA ALA A 406 -17.98 -15.57 8.92
C ALA A 406 -18.97 -14.70 8.13
N SER A 407 -19.44 -15.20 6.99
CA SER A 407 -20.48 -14.54 6.21
C SER A 407 -21.82 -14.62 6.95
N SER A 408 -22.36 -13.50 7.39
CA SER A 408 -23.76 -13.39 7.81
C SER A 408 -24.27 -11.98 7.53
N THR A 409 -25.54 -11.80 7.23
CA THR A 409 -26.13 -10.48 6.97
C THR A 409 -26.36 -9.76 8.30
N SER A 410 -25.75 -8.58 8.52
CA SER A 410 -26.20 -7.71 9.60
C SER A 410 -27.57 -7.10 9.25
N THR A 411 -28.41 -6.86 10.25
CA THR A 411 -29.68 -6.11 10.09
C THR A 411 -29.52 -4.62 10.39
N PHE A 412 -28.28 -4.16 10.65
CA PHE A 412 -27.92 -2.84 11.14
C PHE A 412 -26.57 -2.37 10.57
N GLU A 413 -26.29 -1.06 10.64
CA GLU A 413 -25.07 -0.39 10.15
C GLU A 413 -23.81 -0.77 10.96
N ALA A 414 -23.35 -2.02 10.81
CA ALA A 414 -22.15 -2.50 11.49
C ALA A 414 -20.88 -1.79 10.95
N LYS A 415 -19.91 -1.57 11.84
CA LYS A 415 -18.65 -0.84 11.58
C LYS A 415 -17.44 -1.71 11.91
N TYR A 416 -16.72 -2.19 10.89
CA TYR A 416 -15.59 -3.10 11.05
C TYR A 416 -14.28 -2.41 10.69
N THR A 417 -13.31 -2.53 11.59
CA THR A 417 -11.94 -2.04 11.38
C THR A 417 -10.98 -3.21 11.48
N ILE A 418 -10.33 -3.54 10.38
CA ILE A 418 -9.25 -4.53 10.28
C ILE A 418 -7.97 -3.76 10.00
N ALA A 419 -7.23 -3.41 11.05
CA ALA A 419 -6.12 -2.47 10.93
C ALA A 419 -4.82 -2.92 11.59
N ASN A 420 -3.67 -2.65 10.99
CA ASN A 420 -2.37 -2.89 11.63
C ASN A 420 -2.12 -4.37 12.02
N ASN A 421 -2.75 -5.33 11.33
CA ASN A 421 -2.50 -6.75 11.60
C ASN A 421 -1.33 -7.26 10.76
N ASN A 422 -0.55 -8.18 11.31
CA ASN A 422 0.54 -8.86 10.62
C ASN A 422 0.23 -10.35 10.50
N VAL A 423 0.13 -10.87 9.27
CA VAL A 423 -0.07 -12.30 8.97
C VAL A 423 1.11 -12.79 8.15
N GLU A 424 2.07 -13.47 8.78
CA GLU A 424 3.35 -13.80 8.17
C GLU A 424 3.82 -15.23 8.43
N ASN A 425 4.76 -15.76 7.63
CA ASN A 425 5.40 -17.07 7.85
C ASN A 425 4.39 -18.21 8.03
N ILE A 426 3.39 -18.28 7.17
CA ILE A 426 2.36 -19.32 7.21
C ILE A 426 2.67 -20.38 6.16
N THR A 427 2.84 -21.61 6.61
CA THR A 427 3.16 -22.74 5.73
C THR A 427 2.02 -23.75 5.72
N ARG A 428 1.49 -24.02 4.53
CA ARG A 428 0.63 -25.17 4.26
C ARG A 428 1.43 -26.26 3.54
N ASN A 429 1.95 -27.22 4.29
CA ASN A 429 2.87 -28.25 3.84
C ASN A 429 2.17 -29.60 3.59
N GLN A 430 1.82 -29.90 2.34
CA GLN A 430 1.17 -31.16 1.94
C GLN A 430 1.78 -31.70 0.64
N SER A 431 1.72 -33.03 0.43
CA SER A 431 2.32 -33.70 -0.73
C SER A 431 1.32 -34.32 -1.71
N THR A 432 0.03 -34.37 -1.37
CA THR A 432 -1.01 -35.04 -2.18
C THR A 432 -2.21 -34.12 -2.47
N PRO A 433 -3.04 -34.45 -3.50
CA PRO A 433 -4.01 -33.49 -4.00
C PRO A 433 -5.14 -33.12 -3.04
N GLY A 434 -5.32 -31.83 -2.78
CA GLY A 434 -6.50 -31.29 -2.09
C GLY A 434 -6.89 -29.88 -2.51
N SER A 435 -8.18 -29.56 -2.30
CA SER A 435 -8.91 -28.42 -2.90
C SER A 435 -9.23 -27.26 -1.96
N GLY A 436 -8.61 -27.21 -0.79
CA GLY A 436 -8.94 -26.23 0.24
C GLY A 436 -8.57 -24.78 -0.14
N THR A 437 -9.40 -23.84 0.29
CA THR A 437 -9.11 -22.39 0.18
C THR A 437 -8.07 -21.96 1.20
N THR A 438 -7.29 -20.93 0.87
CA THR A 438 -6.28 -20.35 1.75
C THR A 438 -6.37 -18.82 1.71
N TYR A 439 -6.89 -18.18 2.76
CA TYR A 439 -7.01 -16.71 2.83
C TYR A 439 -6.34 -16.17 4.09
N MET A 440 -5.45 -15.18 3.95
CA MET A 440 -4.73 -14.66 5.12
C MET A 440 -5.57 -13.64 5.89
N ILE A 441 -6.22 -12.72 5.19
CA ILE A 441 -7.24 -11.86 5.77
C ILE A 441 -8.51 -12.03 4.94
N TYR A 442 -9.59 -12.49 5.58
CA TYR A 442 -10.87 -12.76 4.94
C TYR A 442 -11.99 -12.02 5.66
N ALA A 443 -12.46 -10.92 5.07
CA ALA A 443 -13.54 -10.09 5.60
C ALA A 443 -14.74 -10.14 4.64
N PRO A 444 -15.63 -11.16 4.73
CA PRO A 444 -16.76 -11.24 3.86
C PRO A 444 -17.92 -10.38 4.35
N SER A 445 -18.89 -10.34 3.46
CA SER A 445 -20.13 -9.59 3.48
C SER A 445 -20.92 -9.62 4.78
N ALA A 446 -20.66 -8.65 5.66
CA ALA A 446 -21.40 -8.50 6.91
C ALA A 446 -21.64 -7.06 7.37
N ALA A 447 -20.74 -6.11 7.07
CA ALA A 447 -20.83 -4.75 7.60
C ALA A 447 -21.11 -3.70 6.53
N TYR A 448 -21.85 -2.66 6.92
CA TYR A 448 -22.16 -1.50 6.09
C TYR A 448 -20.89 -0.67 5.83
N ASN A 449 -20.04 -0.49 6.84
CA ASN A 449 -18.78 0.23 6.71
C ASN A 449 -17.62 -0.67 7.14
N THR A 450 -16.72 -0.98 6.21
CA THR A 450 -15.53 -1.80 6.49
C THR A 450 -14.27 -1.08 6.05
N GLU A 451 -13.32 -0.99 6.96
CA GLU A 451 -11.99 -0.44 6.74
C GLU A 451 -10.94 -1.54 6.91
N ILE A 452 -10.16 -1.80 5.87
CA ILE A 452 -9.07 -2.78 5.83
C ILE A 452 -7.80 -2.01 5.51
N ASN A 453 -7.00 -1.69 6.52
CA ASN A 453 -5.85 -0.81 6.32
C ASN A 453 -4.61 -1.12 7.13
N ASN A 454 -3.44 -0.71 6.63
CA ASN A 454 -2.17 -0.90 7.33
C ASN A 454 -1.87 -2.36 7.71
N ASN A 455 -2.46 -3.35 7.01
CA ASN A 455 -2.19 -4.75 7.27
C ASN A 455 -1.00 -5.24 6.44
N THR A 456 -0.23 -6.16 7.02
CA THR A 456 0.85 -6.87 6.34
C THR A 456 0.47 -8.33 6.19
N VAL A 457 0.55 -8.86 4.96
CA VAL A 457 0.47 -10.29 4.64
C VAL A 457 1.75 -10.68 3.92
N ASP A 458 2.57 -11.52 4.53
CA ASP A 458 3.91 -11.83 3.99
C ASP A 458 4.32 -13.29 4.15
N SER A 459 5.22 -13.78 3.30
CA SER A 459 5.89 -15.07 3.46
C SER A 459 4.91 -16.24 3.64
N ILE A 460 3.97 -16.35 2.69
CA ILE A 460 2.93 -17.37 2.69
C ILE A 460 3.30 -18.46 1.70
N PHE A 461 3.48 -19.67 2.20
CA PHE A 461 3.80 -20.83 1.37
C PHE A 461 2.64 -21.82 1.35
N ASN A 462 1.98 -21.94 0.20
CA ASN A 462 0.83 -22.83 0.02
C ASN A 462 1.15 -23.98 -0.95
N ASN A 463 1.42 -25.18 -0.43
CA ASN A 463 1.57 -26.39 -1.25
C ASN A 463 0.25 -27.14 -1.49
N SER A 464 -0.90 -26.47 -1.64
CA SER A 464 -2.14 -27.14 -2.07
C SER A 464 -2.15 -27.41 -3.58
N THR A 465 -2.71 -28.54 -4.02
CA THR A 465 -2.78 -28.87 -5.46
C THR A 465 -3.91 -28.20 -6.21
N THR A 466 -5.01 -27.89 -5.54
CA THR A 466 -6.15 -27.15 -6.10
C THR A 466 -6.64 -26.15 -5.07
N GLY A 467 -7.54 -25.25 -5.45
CA GLY A 467 -8.11 -24.25 -4.55
C GLY A 467 -7.46 -22.87 -4.65
N THR A 468 -8.23 -21.88 -4.19
CA THR A 468 -7.93 -20.45 -4.27
C THR A 468 -7.03 -20.00 -3.13
N THR A 469 -6.05 -19.15 -3.45
CA THR A 469 -5.24 -18.45 -2.45
C THR A 469 -5.48 -16.95 -2.56
N ALA A 470 -5.67 -16.26 -1.45
CA ALA A 470 -5.72 -14.79 -1.42
C ALA A 470 -4.92 -14.25 -0.23
N GLY A 471 -4.16 -13.19 -0.45
CA GLY A 471 -3.58 -12.42 0.65
C GLY A 471 -4.71 -11.75 1.43
N ILE A 472 -5.41 -10.84 0.78
CA ILE A 472 -6.60 -10.18 1.33
C ILE A 472 -7.81 -10.55 0.46
N TYR A 473 -8.89 -10.97 1.11
CA TYR A 473 -10.19 -11.22 0.51
C TYR A 473 -11.24 -10.36 1.20
N TYR A 474 -12.10 -9.73 0.40
CA TYR A 474 -13.26 -9.01 0.91
C TYR A 474 -14.46 -9.07 -0.04
N GLY A 475 -15.66 -8.79 0.49
CA GLY A 475 -16.92 -8.71 -0.28
C GLY A 475 -18.10 -8.25 0.58
N TYR A 476 -19.21 -7.87 -0.05
CA TYR A 476 -20.40 -7.24 0.57
C TYR A 476 -21.75 -7.65 -0.07
N THR A 477 -22.85 -7.47 0.66
CA THR A 477 -24.24 -7.76 0.23
C THR A 477 -25.21 -6.60 0.51
N ALA A 478 -24.75 -5.47 1.03
CA ALA A 478 -25.60 -4.33 1.39
C ALA A 478 -25.02 -2.99 0.88
N ALA A 479 -25.88 -1.97 0.78
CA ALA A 479 -25.49 -0.59 0.48
C ALA A 479 -24.55 -0.08 1.59
N GLY A 480 -23.31 0.25 1.25
CA GLY A 480 -22.24 0.53 2.21
C GLY A 480 -20.96 1.05 1.59
N MET A 481 -20.01 1.51 2.40
CA MET A 481 -18.69 1.96 1.94
C MET A 481 -17.60 1.00 2.40
N VAL A 482 -16.66 0.74 1.50
CA VAL A 482 -15.52 -0.14 1.75
C VAL A 482 -14.27 0.61 1.42
N SER A 483 -13.31 0.57 2.34
CA SER A 483 -11.99 1.14 2.12
C SER A 483 -10.92 0.09 2.36
N VAL A 484 -10.10 -0.17 1.34
CA VAL A 484 -8.95 -1.07 1.39
C VAL A 484 -7.72 -0.27 1.02
N HIS A 485 -6.89 0.07 2.00
CA HIS A 485 -5.78 0.99 1.75
C HIS A 485 -4.57 0.81 2.65
N ASP A 486 -3.41 1.29 2.19
CA ASP A 486 -2.15 1.21 2.95
C ASP A 486 -1.78 -0.23 3.37
N ASN A 487 -2.27 -1.26 2.66
CA ASN A 487 -1.93 -2.66 2.95
C ASN A 487 -0.70 -3.10 2.14
N SER A 488 0.10 -3.98 2.73
CA SER A 488 1.23 -4.66 2.09
C SER A 488 0.94 -6.16 1.97
N VAL A 489 0.92 -6.68 0.74
CA VAL A 489 0.72 -8.12 0.46
C VAL A 489 1.88 -8.63 -0.38
N SER A 490 2.78 -9.42 0.21
CA SER A 490 4.00 -9.86 -0.46
C SER A 490 4.32 -11.34 -0.25
N ASN A 491 5.22 -11.87 -1.10
CA ASN A 491 5.86 -13.17 -0.90
C ASN A 491 4.86 -14.33 -0.70
N ILE A 492 3.85 -14.40 -1.56
CA ILE A 492 2.85 -15.48 -1.57
C ILE A 492 3.20 -16.47 -2.69
N PHE A 493 3.51 -17.70 -2.31
CA PHE A 493 3.98 -18.74 -3.22
C PHE A 493 3.05 -19.97 -3.19
N LYS A 494 2.73 -20.50 -4.37
CA LYS A 494 2.10 -21.82 -4.54
C LYS A 494 3.06 -22.77 -5.26
N GLY A 495 3.61 -23.75 -4.53
CA GLY A 495 4.90 -24.36 -4.84
C GLY A 495 4.92 -25.74 -5.50
N LEU A 496 3.78 -26.39 -5.76
CA LEU A 496 3.76 -27.73 -6.36
C LEU A 496 3.66 -27.68 -7.88
N THR A 497 4.60 -28.32 -8.60
CA THR A 497 4.49 -28.55 -10.04
C THR A 497 3.43 -29.63 -10.32
N GLY A 498 2.58 -29.49 -11.36
CA GLY A 498 1.50 -30.44 -11.66
C GLY A 498 0.12 -30.04 -11.11
N THR A 499 -0.01 -28.85 -10.54
CA THR A 499 -1.20 -28.41 -9.80
C THR A 499 -1.99 -27.33 -10.52
N SER A 500 -3.22 -27.06 -10.10
CA SER A 500 -4.03 -25.95 -10.61
C SER A 500 -4.50 -25.02 -9.50
N GLY A 501 -5.00 -23.84 -9.88
CA GLY A 501 -5.65 -22.92 -8.94
C GLY A 501 -5.34 -21.46 -9.22
N THR A 502 -6.14 -20.60 -8.59
CA THR A 502 -6.05 -19.15 -8.75
C THR A 502 -5.45 -18.53 -7.50
N MET A 503 -4.55 -17.57 -7.70
CA MET A 503 -4.03 -16.73 -6.64
C MET A 503 -4.42 -15.27 -6.84
N TYR A 504 -4.68 -14.60 -5.73
CA TYR A 504 -4.98 -13.18 -5.66
C TYR A 504 -4.06 -12.54 -4.63
N GLY A 505 -3.43 -11.42 -4.94
CA GLY A 505 -2.89 -10.56 -3.89
C GLY A 505 -4.04 -10.01 -3.05
N ILE A 506 -4.93 -9.29 -3.72
CA ILE A 506 -6.17 -8.75 -3.17
C ILE A 506 -7.36 -9.18 -4.04
N TYR A 507 -8.41 -9.71 -3.41
CA TYR A 507 -9.62 -10.16 -4.08
C TYR A 507 -10.88 -9.50 -3.51
N GLN A 508 -11.61 -8.78 -4.37
CA GLN A 508 -12.95 -8.30 -4.15
C GLN A 508 -13.98 -9.22 -4.82
N SER A 509 -14.77 -9.96 -4.02
CA SER A 509 -15.75 -10.92 -4.54
C SER A 509 -17.14 -10.36 -4.84
N SER A 510 -17.49 -9.22 -4.23
CA SER A 510 -18.75 -8.51 -4.41
C SER A 510 -18.56 -7.04 -4.07
N SER A 511 -19.47 -6.17 -4.51
CA SER A 511 -19.29 -4.72 -4.45
C SER A 511 -20.51 -4.01 -3.86
N THR A 512 -20.27 -2.80 -3.36
CA THR A 512 -21.23 -1.91 -2.72
C THR A 512 -21.56 -0.70 -3.61
N ASP A 513 -22.23 0.32 -3.04
CA ASP A 513 -22.43 1.62 -3.69
C ASP A 513 -21.13 2.42 -3.83
N THR A 514 -20.13 2.20 -2.97
CA THR A 514 -18.82 2.89 -3.05
C THR A 514 -17.68 2.00 -2.55
N SER A 515 -16.67 1.81 -3.39
CA SER A 515 -15.47 1.00 -3.13
C SER A 515 -14.22 1.86 -3.31
N LEU A 516 -13.39 1.97 -2.26
CA LEU A 516 -12.14 2.72 -2.27
C LEU A 516 -10.97 1.75 -2.11
N HIS A 517 -10.04 1.75 -3.07
CA HIS A 517 -8.89 0.85 -3.11
C HIS A 517 -7.61 1.64 -3.44
N TYR A 518 -6.81 2.00 -2.43
CA TYR A 518 -5.70 2.93 -2.65
C TYR A 518 -4.48 2.73 -1.77
N ASN A 519 -3.31 3.21 -2.21
CA ASN A 519 -2.04 3.08 -1.47
C ASN A 519 -1.66 1.64 -1.08
N ASN A 520 -2.21 0.62 -1.73
CA ASN A 520 -1.84 -0.77 -1.45
C ASN A 520 -0.59 -1.13 -2.25
N THR A 521 0.29 -1.93 -1.65
CA THR A 521 1.43 -2.55 -2.32
C THR A 521 1.22 -4.06 -2.38
N VAL A 522 1.22 -4.63 -3.58
CA VAL A 522 1.15 -6.09 -3.79
C VAL A 522 2.35 -6.53 -4.60
N SER A 523 3.13 -7.46 -4.06
CA SER A 523 4.36 -7.88 -4.73
C SER A 523 4.72 -9.35 -4.57
N ASN A 524 5.53 -9.86 -5.51
CA ASN A 524 6.11 -11.22 -5.44
C ASN A 524 5.05 -12.32 -5.19
N ILE A 525 3.98 -12.30 -5.98
CA ILE A 525 2.91 -13.29 -5.95
C ILE A 525 3.19 -14.30 -7.06
N VAL A 526 3.58 -15.53 -6.70
CA VAL A 526 4.10 -16.50 -7.68
C VAL A 526 3.39 -17.85 -7.63
N ASN A 527 2.79 -18.25 -8.74
CA ASN A 527 2.11 -19.54 -8.87
C ASN A 527 2.93 -20.48 -9.77
N TYR A 528 3.48 -21.54 -9.18
CA TYR A 528 4.27 -22.56 -9.90
C TYR A 528 3.42 -23.74 -10.40
N GLY A 529 2.10 -23.69 -10.26
CA GLY A 529 1.20 -24.73 -10.78
C GLY A 529 1.23 -24.86 -12.30
N THR A 530 0.77 -25.98 -12.84
CA THR A 530 0.71 -26.26 -14.29
C THR A 530 -0.45 -25.54 -14.98
N THR A 531 -1.60 -25.39 -14.33
CA THR A 531 -2.73 -24.55 -14.81
C THR A 531 -3.00 -23.48 -13.75
N ALA A 532 -2.20 -22.43 -13.80
CA ALA A 532 -2.04 -21.47 -12.72
C ALA A 532 -2.47 -20.07 -13.18
N THR A 533 -3.45 -19.51 -12.48
CA THR A 533 -3.91 -18.14 -12.69
C THR A 533 -3.46 -17.27 -11.52
N VAL A 534 -3.02 -16.05 -11.81
CA VAL A 534 -2.58 -15.08 -10.81
C VAL A 534 -3.14 -13.71 -11.14
N TYR A 535 -3.68 -13.05 -10.12
CA TYR A 535 -4.03 -11.66 -10.16
C TYR A 535 -3.36 -10.91 -9.00
N GLY A 536 -2.79 -9.73 -9.26
CA GLY A 536 -2.37 -8.84 -8.18
C GLY A 536 -3.59 -8.31 -7.42
N TYR A 537 -4.49 -7.66 -8.15
CA TYR A 537 -5.83 -7.28 -7.74
C TYR A 537 -6.87 -7.86 -8.69
N TYR A 538 -7.94 -8.41 -8.11
CA TYR A 538 -9.07 -8.90 -8.86
C TYR A 538 -10.35 -8.39 -8.23
N ASN A 539 -11.13 -7.67 -9.02
CA ASN A 539 -12.52 -7.37 -8.75
C ASN A 539 -13.39 -8.26 -9.64
N PHE A 540 -14.41 -8.87 -9.04
CA PHE A 540 -15.47 -9.57 -9.75
C PHE A 540 -16.86 -9.25 -9.20
N GLY A 541 -16.95 -8.23 -8.34
CA GLY A 541 -18.18 -7.89 -7.67
C GLY A 541 -19.21 -7.26 -8.61
N SER A 542 -20.49 -7.49 -8.33
CA SER A 542 -21.57 -6.89 -9.10
C SER A 542 -22.06 -5.61 -8.41
N MET A 543 -21.79 -4.45 -8.99
CA MET A 543 -22.25 -3.15 -8.44
C MET A 543 -23.70 -2.91 -8.86
N SER A 544 -24.59 -2.63 -7.92
CA SER A 544 -25.99 -2.30 -8.24
C SER A 544 -26.19 -0.85 -8.70
N VAL A 545 -25.41 0.11 -8.19
CA VAL A 545 -25.16 1.50 -8.66
C VAL A 545 -23.95 1.97 -7.86
N GLY A 546 -22.92 2.62 -8.42
CA GLY A 546 -21.84 3.13 -7.55
C GLY A 546 -20.56 3.65 -8.20
N ILE A 547 -19.65 4.13 -7.34
CA ILE A 547 -18.31 4.63 -7.68
C ILE A 547 -17.25 3.67 -7.14
N GLU A 548 -16.32 3.26 -7.99
CA GLU A 548 -15.13 2.51 -7.63
C GLU A 548 -13.89 3.40 -7.85
N GLU A 549 -13.15 3.68 -6.78
CA GLU A 549 -11.91 4.46 -6.80
C GLU A 549 -10.73 3.49 -6.59
N VAL A 550 -9.85 3.38 -7.58
CA VAL A 550 -8.66 2.51 -7.53
C VAL A 550 -7.42 3.34 -7.86
N TYR A 551 -6.69 3.81 -6.84
CA TYR A 551 -5.62 4.78 -7.07
C TYR A 551 -4.38 4.65 -6.21
N ASN A 552 -3.24 5.15 -6.71
CA ASN A 552 -1.96 5.14 -5.98
C ASN A 552 -1.52 3.76 -5.46
N ASN A 553 -1.92 2.68 -6.13
CA ASN A 553 -1.49 1.34 -5.76
C ASN A 553 -0.25 0.93 -6.57
N THR A 554 0.59 0.08 -5.98
CA THR A 554 1.76 -0.51 -6.64
C THR A 554 1.60 -2.02 -6.73
N TYR A 555 1.57 -2.56 -7.95
CA TYR A 555 1.50 -4.02 -8.20
C TYR A 555 2.70 -4.46 -9.00
N HIS A 556 3.55 -5.31 -8.42
CA HIS A 556 4.73 -5.76 -9.14
C HIS A 556 5.19 -7.19 -8.83
N ASP A 557 6.04 -7.74 -9.69
CA ASP A 557 6.57 -9.10 -9.52
C ASP A 557 5.47 -10.16 -9.39
N ILE A 558 4.41 -10.02 -10.18
CA ILE A 558 3.29 -10.96 -10.24
C ILE A 558 3.58 -11.98 -11.34
N LYS A 559 3.71 -13.26 -10.97
CA LYS A 559 4.27 -14.28 -11.86
C LYS A 559 3.49 -15.59 -11.86
N THR A 560 3.34 -16.21 -13.04
CA THR A 560 2.84 -17.58 -13.16
C THR A 560 3.75 -18.41 -14.06
N LYS A 561 3.91 -19.70 -13.72
CA LYS A 561 4.58 -20.69 -14.59
C LYS A 561 3.61 -21.69 -15.22
N GLY A 562 2.32 -21.53 -14.97
CA GLY A 562 1.28 -22.41 -15.52
C GLY A 562 0.47 -21.73 -16.61
N SER A 563 -0.25 -22.54 -17.36
CA SER A 563 -0.95 -22.14 -18.58
C SER A 563 -2.24 -21.30 -18.35
N GLY A 564 -2.30 -20.54 -17.25
CA GLY A 564 -3.42 -19.68 -16.90
C GLY A 564 -3.09 -18.20 -17.12
N THR A 565 -3.98 -17.33 -16.65
CA THR A 565 -3.88 -15.88 -16.83
C THR A 565 -2.98 -15.25 -15.77
N CYS A 566 -2.21 -14.22 -16.14
CA CYS A 566 -1.40 -13.43 -15.21
C CYS A 566 -1.68 -11.93 -15.41
N ILE A 567 -2.47 -11.32 -14.55
CA ILE A 567 -2.87 -9.91 -14.68
C ILE A 567 -2.55 -9.15 -13.40
N ALA A 568 -1.93 -7.97 -13.48
CA ALA A 568 -1.66 -7.19 -12.28
C ALA A 568 -2.95 -6.68 -11.64
N MET A 569 -3.80 -6.00 -12.41
CA MET A 569 -5.04 -5.42 -11.93
C MET A 569 -6.18 -5.77 -12.88
N ASN A 570 -7.14 -6.58 -12.42
CA ASN A 570 -8.34 -6.90 -13.16
C ASN A 570 -9.56 -6.29 -12.48
N ILE A 571 -9.99 -5.14 -12.98
CA ILE A 571 -11.09 -4.33 -12.45
C ILE A 571 -12.35 -4.60 -13.28
N ALA A 572 -12.90 -5.81 -13.15
CA ALA A 572 -14.10 -6.25 -13.87
C ALA A 572 -15.28 -6.42 -12.90
N THR A 573 -16.51 -6.10 -13.31
CA THR A 573 -17.72 -6.37 -12.49
C THR A 573 -18.61 -7.40 -13.18
N GLY A 574 -19.37 -8.17 -12.40
CA GLY A 574 -20.10 -9.35 -12.91
C GLY A 574 -21.51 -9.12 -13.48
N LEU A 575 -22.05 -7.89 -13.54
CA LEU A 575 -23.45 -7.62 -13.98
C LEU A 575 -23.61 -6.39 -14.88
N SER A 576 -24.69 -6.39 -15.67
CA SER A 576 -24.88 -5.57 -16.88
C SER A 576 -26.09 -4.61 -16.88
N SER A 577 -26.60 -4.16 -15.73
CA SER A 577 -27.88 -3.42 -15.68
C SER A 577 -27.89 -2.12 -14.86
N SER A 578 -26.73 -1.55 -14.51
CA SER A 578 -26.60 -0.42 -13.58
C SER A 578 -25.57 0.62 -14.03
N THR A 579 -25.73 1.86 -13.54
CA THR A 579 -24.75 2.94 -13.76
C THR A 579 -23.53 2.73 -12.86
N ILE A 580 -22.36 2.53 -13.46
CA ILE A 580 -21.09 2.27 -12.74
C ILE A 580 -20.03 3.26 -13.20
N THR A 581 -19.43 3.99 -12.25
CA THR A 581 -18.26 4.85 -12.49
C THR A 581 -17.01 4.21 -11.90
N LYS A 582 -15.96 4.04 -12.71
CA LYS A 582 -14.65 3.54 -12.24
C LYS A 582 -13.58 4.59 -12.49
N ASN A 583 -12.93 5.02 -11.42
CA ASN A 583 -11.81 5.95 -11.44
C ASN A 583 -10.54 5.15 -11.11
N VAL A 584 -9.65 5.00 -12.09
CA VAL A 584 -8.43 4.18 -11.98
C VAL A 584 -7.23 5.06 -12.29
N TYR A 585 -6.50 5.51 -11.27
CA TYR A 585 -5.46 6.52 -11.49
C TYR A 585 -4.24 6.48 -10.58
N GLY A 586 -3.11 7.00 -11.03
CA GLY A 586 -1.89 7.04 -10.21
C GLY A 586 -1.33 5.67 -9.83
N ASN A 587 -1.80 4.57 -10.45
CA ASN A 587 -1.31 3.24 -10.14
C ASN A 587 -0.02 2.94 -10.90
N GLU A 588 0.90 2.21 -10.26
CA GLU A 588 2.14 1.73 -10.85
C GLU A 588 2.14 0.21 -10.95
N VAL A 589 2.31 -0.32 -12.16
CA VAL A 589 2.24 -1.75 -12.45
C VAL A 589 3.47 -2.19 -13.22
N TYR A 590 4.23 -3.15 -12.67
CA TYR A 590 5.42 -3.64 -13.37
C TYR A 590 5.88 -5.06 -13.06
N ASN A 591 6.78 -5.61 -13.87
CA ASN A 591 7.33 -6.97 -13.71
C ASN A 591 6.24 -8.06 -13.65
N ILE A 592 5.29 -8.01 -14.58
CA ILE A 592 4.21 -9.00 -14.68
C ILE A 592 4.62 -10.07 -15.67
N VAL A 593 4.83 -11.31 -15.21
CA VAL A 593 5.47 -12.34 -16.02
C VAL A 593 4.64 -13.62 -16.10
N ASN A 594 4.28 -14.03 -17.30
CA ASN A 594 3.80 -15.38 -17.57
C ASN A 594 4.91 -16.19 -18.26
N ASP A 595 5.43 -17.18 -17.54
CA ASP A 595 6.41 -18.15 -18.05
C ASP A 595 5.77 -19.39 -18.69
N SER A 596 4.53 -19.26 -19.17
CA SER A 596 3.72 -20.32 -19.75
C SER A 596 2.76 -19.78 -20.81
N ILE A 597 1.89 -20.66 -21.32
CA ILE A 597 0.86 -20.30 -22.30
C ILE A 597 -0.33 -19.66 -21.58
N GLY A 598 -0.55 -18.36 -21.74
CA GLY A 598 -1.75 -17.69 -21.26
C GLY A 598 -1.64 -16.18 -21.27
N GLN A 599 -2.78 -15.51 -21.29
CA GLN A 599 -2.84 -14.05 -21.36
C GLN A 599 -2.09 -13.39 -20.19
N THR A 600 -1.29 -12.38 -20.51
CA THR A 600 -0.56 -11.55 -19.55
C THR A 600 -1.01 -10.10 -19.67
N GLY A 601 -1.27 -9.42 -18.55
CA GLY A 601 -1.84 -8.06 -18.58
C GLY A 601 -1.37 -7.17 -17.45
N GLY A 602 -1.24 -5.86 -17.73
CA GLY A 602 -1.07 -4.84 -16.71
C GLY A 602 -2.41 -4.51 -16.04
N ILE A 603 -3.11 -3.51 -16.58
CA ILE A 603 -4.39 -3.02 -16.05
C ILE A 603 -5.53 -3.38 -16.99
N ARG A 604 -6.59 -3.98 -16.46
CA ARG A 604 -7.84 -4.24 -17.18
C ARG A 604 -9.00 -3.55 -16.46
N VAL A 605 -9.81 -2.81 -17.22
CA VAL A 605 -11.01 -2.11 -16.74
C VAL A 605 -12.19 -2.46 -17.64
N ASP A 606 -13.19 -3.13 -17.08
CA ASP A 606 -14.36 -3.58 -17.83
C ASP A 606 -15.66 -3.20 -17.11
N TYR A 607 -16.80 -3.33 -17.80
CA TYR A 607 -18.15 -3.20 -17.22
C TYR A 607 -18.39 -1.83 -16.56
N VAL A 608 -18.14 -0.76 -17.31
CA VAL A 608 -18.38 0.63 -16.87
C VAL A 608 -19.57 1.25 -17.59
N THR A 609 -20.16 2.27 -16.97
CA THR A 609 -20.87 3.33 -17.67
C THR A 609 -19.93 4.51 -17.95
N TYR A 610 -19.10 4.84 -16.98
CA TYR A 610 -18.03 5.84 -17.09
C TYR A 610 -16.73 5.27 -16.52
N GLY A 611 -15.70 5.14 -17.34
CA GLY A 611 -14.36 4.76 -16.89
C GLY A 611 -13.41 5.93 -17.04
N ASN A 612 -12.88 6.47 -15.93
CA ASN A 612 -11.83 7.48 -15.93
C ASN A 612 -10.51 6.79 -15.58
N ILE A 613 -9.62 6.62 -16.56
CA ILE A 613 -8.36 5.89 -16.40
C ILE A 613 -7.21 6.83 -16.72
N TYR A 614 -6.51 7.32 -15.70
CA TYR A 614 -5.50 8.36 -15.93
C TYR A 614 -4.30 8.31 -15.02
N GLY A 615 -3.16 8.86 -15.47
CA GLY A 615 -1.98 8.94 -14.61
C GLY A 615 -1.42 7.58 -14.17
N ASN A 616 -1.73 6.48 -14.85
CA ASN A 616 -1.21 5.16 -14.52
C ASN A 616 0.11 4.89 -15.28
N MET A 617 1.03 4.22 -14.62
CA MET A 617 2.28 3.73 -15.22
C MET A 617 2.25 2.21 -15.31
N VAL A 618 2.40 1.67 -16.52
CA VAL A 618 2.42 0.23 -16.79
C VAL A 618 3.65 -0.13 -17.61
N TYR A 619 4.53 -0.96 -17.05
CA TYR A 619 5.76 -1.36 -17.75
C TYR A 619 6.20 -2.80 -17.43
N ASN A 620 6.99 -3.41 -18.30
CA ASN A 620 7.54 -4.76 -18.15
C ASN A 620 6.46 -5.84 -17.92
N VAL A 621 5.52 -5.92 -18.87
CA VAL A 621 4.47 -6.94 -18.94
C VAL A 621 4.87 -7.98 -19.98
N VAL A 622 5.25 -9.17 -19.53
CA VAL A 622 5.97 -10.15 -20.35
C VAL A 622 5.28 -11.51 -20.38
N ASN A 623 4.96 -11.97 -21.59
CA ASN A 623 4.63 -13.37 -21.87
C ASN A 623 5.85 -14.04 -22.54
N THR A 624 6.51 -14.97 -21.86
CA THR A 624 7.76 -15.56 -22.39
C THR A 624 7.54 -16.74 -23.33
N GLN A 625 6.29 -17.19 -23.55
CA GLN A 625 5.99 -18.40 -24.30
C GLN A 625 5.17 -18.16 -25.58
N ASN A 626 5.11 -19.19 -26.43
CA ASN A 626 4.30 -19.15 -27.65
C ASN A 626 2.82 -19.32 -27.29
N ASP A 627 2.17 -18.21 -26.95
CA ASP A 627 0.74 -18.18 -26.73
C ASP A 627 0.00 -17.89 -28.04
N ALA A 628 -0.95 -18.77 -28.37
CA ALA A 628 -1.90 -18.60 -29.47
C ALA A 628 -3.24 -18.02 -29.00
N SER A 629 -3.42 -17.78 -27.69
CA SER A 629 -4.55 -17.05 -27.13
C SER A 629 -4.48 -15.57 -27.49
N LEU A 630 -5.66 -14.94 -27.62
CA LEU A 630 -5.80 -13.56 -28.06
C LEU A 630 -6.14 -12.66 -26.85
N PRO A 631 -5.35 -11.63 -26.53
CA PRO A 631 -3.92 -11.45 -26.82
C PRO A 631 -2.96 -12.13 -25.85
N ALA A 632 -1.70 -12.29 -26.27
CA ALA A 632 -0.64 -12.88 -25.45
C ALA A 632 -0.17 -11.95 -24.32
N ALA A 633 0.03 -10.66 -24.63
CA ALA A 633 0.40 -9.63 -23.66
C ALA A 633 -0.29 -8.29 -23.95
N TYR A 634 -0.75 -7.58 -22.92
CA TYR A 634 -1.22 -6.20 -23.02
C TYR A 634 -0.79 -5.31 -21.86
N GLY A 635 -0.51 -4.04 -22.13
CA GLY A 635 -0.29 -3.04 -21.08
C GLY A 635 -1.59 -2.69 -20.38
N MET A 636 -2.54 -2.13 -21.14
CA MET A 636 -3.85 -1.72 -20.65
C MET A 636 -4.99 -2.27 -21.53
N LEU A 637 -6.09 -2.71 -20.90
CA LEU A 637 -7.29 -3.19 -21.56
C LEU A 637 -8.52 -2.42 -21.03
N LEU A 638 -9.34 -1.92 -21.95
CA LEU A 638 -10.63 -1.30 -21.68
C LEU A 638 -11.73 -2.12 -22.39
N GLY A 639 -12.55 -2.88 -21.65
CA GLY A 639 -13.58 -3.74 -22.21
C GLY A 639 -14.99 -3.17 -22.01
N ALA A 640 -15.96 -3.54 -22.85
CA ALA A 640 -17.36 -3.19 -22.60
C ALA A 640 -18.32 -4.38 -22.69
N THR A 641 -19.36 -4.30 -21.89
CA THR A 641 -20.51 -5.23 -21.93
C THR A 641 -21.83 -4.51 -21.60
N ILE A 642 -21.80 -3.19 -21.40
CA ILE A 642 -22.94 -2.33 -21.09
C ILE A 642 -23.10 -1.30 -22.21
N ILE A 643 -24.33 -1.12 -22.70
CA ILE A 643 -24.68 -0.08 -23.70
C ILE A 643 -24.52 1.30 -23.03
N GLY A 644 -23.90 2.27 -23.69
CA GLY A 644 -23.65 3.60 -23.14
C GLY A 644 -22.32 3.74 -22.38
N ALA A 645 -21.39 2.79 -22.52
CA ALA A 645 -20.10 2.83 -21.84
C ALA A 645 -19.18 3.91 -22.45
N ASN A 646 -18.71 4.85 -21.64
CA ASN A 646 -17.80 5.92 -22.03
C ASN A 646 -16.48 5.80 -21.27
N TYR A 647 -15.36 5.97 -21.97
CA TYR A 647 -14.03 5.95 -21.38
C TYR A 647 -13.32 7.29 -21.56
N ASP A 648 -12.77 7.85 -20.48
CA ASP A 648 -11.81 8.95 -20.49
C ASP A 648 -10.45 8.41 -20.06
N VAL A 649 -9.50 8.38 -21.00
CA VAL A 649 -8.19 7.72 -20.86
C VAL A 649 -7.12 8.76 -21.10
N TYR A 650 -6.40 9.20 -20.06
CA TYR A 650 -5.44 10.27 -20.24
C TYR A 650 -4.22 10.26 -19.33
N ASN A 651 -3.12 10.89 -19.76
CA ASN A 651 -1.87 10.95 -18.98
C ASN A 651 -1.37 9.57 -18.50
N ASN A 652 -1.66 8.47 -19.21
CA ASN A 652 -1.09 7.16 -18.85
C ASN A 652 0.24 6.96 -19.58
N MET A 653 1.19 6.29 -18.93
CA MET A 653 2.44 5.84 -19.53
C MET A 653 2.44 4.30 -19.62
N VAL A 654 2.56 3.77 -20.84
CA VAL A 654 2.62 2.33 -21.10
C VAL A 654 3.90 2.01 -21.87
N SER A 655 4.72 1.10 -21.37
CA SER A 655 5.89 0.61 -22.10
C SER A 655 6.25 -0.84 -21.81
N GLU A 656 7.29 -1.34 -22.48
CA GLU A 656 7.91 -2.62 -22.13
C GLU A 656 6.90 -3.81 -22.10
N VAL A 657 5.93 -3.83 -23.02
CA VAL A 657 4.96 -4.93 -23.16
C VAL A 657 5.46 -5.92 -24.20
N TYR A 658 5.74 -7.16 -23.78
CA TYR A 658 6.56 -8.11 -24.53
C TYR A 658 5.90 -9.49 -24.67
N ALA A 659 5.92 -10.05 -25.89
CA ALA A 659 5.63 -11.47 -26.14
C ALA A 659 6.59 -12.02 -27.22
N PRO A 660 7.90 -12.16 -26.91
CA PRO A 660 8.96 -12.29 -27.91
C PRO A 660 8.88 -13.55 -28.77
N ILE A 661 8.12 -14.57 -28.38
CA ILE A 661 7.98 -15.82 -29.17
C ILE A 661 6.52 -16.18 -29.49
N SER A 662 5.55 -15.29 -29.18
CA SER A 662 4.13 -15.53 -29.49
C SER A 662 3.89 -15.62 -30.99
N ASN A 663 3.05 -16.55 -31.45
CA ASN A 663 2.61 -16.62 -32.85
C ASN A 663 1.18 -16.10 -33.07
N SER A 664 0.65 -15.36 -32.09
CA SER A 664 -0.72 -14.83 -32.10
C SER A 664 -0.86 -13.60 -33.00
N ALA A 665 -1.90 -13.58 -33.84
CA ALA A 665 -2.22 -12.42 -34.69
C ALA A 665 -2.63 -11.18 -33.88
N LEU A 666 -3.08 -11.35 -32.64
CA LEU A 666 -3.17 -10.28 -31.64
C LEU A 666 -2.13 -10.59 -30.56
N GLY A 667 -0.85 -10.46 -30.88
CA GLY A 667 0.24 -10.85 -29.99
C GLY A 667 0.41 -9.88 -28.83
N VAL A 668 0.82 -8.66 -29.16
CA VAL A 668 1.28 -7.65 -28.19
C VAL A 668 0.49 -6.35 -28.38
N LEU A 669 -0.09 -5.83 -27.29
CA LEU A 669 -0.88 -4.61 -27.31
C LEU A 669 -0.42 -3.61 -26.24
N GLY A 670 -0.15 -2.36 -26.60
CA GLY A 670 0.10 -1.30 -25.63
C GLY A 670 -1.18 -0.94 -24.88
N LEU A 671 -2.08 -0.25 -25.56
CA LEU A 671 -3.45 0.06 -25.11
C LEU A 671 -4.48 -0.66 -25.99
N TRP A 672 -5.34 -1.44 -25.36
CA TRP A 672 -6.40 -2.17 -26.03
C TRP A 672 -7.78 -1.66 -25.62
N ILE A 673 -8.46 -0.98 -26.54
CA ILE A 673 -9.85 -0.55 -26.41
C ILE A 673 -10.72 -1.66 -27.03
N ASN A 674 -11.14 -2.60 -26.21
CA ASN A 674 -11.89 -3.79 -26.62
C ASN A 674 -13.41 -3.64 -26.54
N GLY A 675 -13.91 -2.46 -26.17
CA GLY A 675 -15.32 -2.15 -26.19
C GLY A 675 -15.62 -0.78 -25.57
N GLY A 676 -16.82 -0.29 -25.83
CA GLY A 676 -17.32 1.00 -25.36
C GLY A 676 -18.11 1.66 -26.47
N ASP A 677 -19.02 2.56 -26.12
CA ASP A 677 -19.71 3.41 -27.08
C ASP A 677 -18.74 4.52 -27.52
N THR A 678 -18.11 5.20 -26.56
CA THR A 678 -17.11 6.24 -26.81
C THR A 678 -15.84 6.05 -25.98
N ALA A 679 -14.71 6.52 -26.51
CA ALA A 679 -13.44 6.56 -25.78
C ALA A 679 -12.65 7.84 -26.12
N ASN A 680 -12.51 8.73 -25.16
CA ASN A 680 -11.61 9.87 -25.22
C ASN A 680 -10.22 9.43 -24.79
N VAL A 681 -9.25 9.45 -25.71
CA VAL A 681 -7.88 9.01 -25.46
C VAL A 681 -6.98 10.22 -25.65
N PHE A 682 -6.56 10.85 -24.55
CA PHE A 682 -5.85 12.12 -24.57
C PHE A 682 -4.51 12.08 -23.84
N TYR A 683 -3.45 12.68 -24.38
CA TYR A 683 -2.20 12.83 -23.63
C TYR A 683 -1.59 11.53 -23.09
N ASN A 684 -1.87 10.37 -23.68
CA ASN A 684 -1.21 9.13 -23.24
C ASN A 684 0.15 9.00 -23.94
N THR A 685 1.11 8.39 -23.27
CA THR A 685 2.41 8.01 -23.85
C THR A 685 2.51 6.49 -23.89
N ILE A 686 2.53 5.93 -25.09
CA ILE A 686 2.69 4.50 -25.34
C ILE A 686 4.00 4.29 -26.10
N TYR A 687 4.92 3.53 -25.51
CA TYR A 687 6.22 3.22 -26.10
C TYR A 687 6.46 1.71 -26.14
N MET A 688 6.49 1.15 -27.35
CA MET A 688 6.69 -0.27 -27.59
C MET A 688 7.98 -0.49 -28.36
N ASP A 689 8.82 -1.45 -27.97
CA ASP A 689 10.13 -1.65 -28.59
C ASP A 689 10.67 -3.09 -28.58
N SER A 690 9.82 -4.08 -28.30
CA SER A 690 10.27 -5.48 -28.34
C SER A 690 10.57 -5.98 -29.74
N SER A 691 11.19 -7.16 -29.80
CA SER A 691 11.27 -7.97 -31.01
C SER A 691 10.46 -9.25 -30.84
N SER A 692 9.89 -9.78 -31.93
CA SER A 692 9.36 -11.15 -31.95
C SER A 692 10.16 -12.07 -32.87
N THR A 693 10.31 -13.33 -32.46
CA THR A 693 10.73 -14.45 -33.31
C THR A 693 9.55 -15.26 -33.84
N GLY A 694 8.33 -14.97 -33.40
CA GLY A 694 7.11 -15.60 -33.89
C GLY A 694 6.78 -15.17 -35.32
N THR A 695 6.30 -16.11 -36.13
CA THR A 695 6.09 -15.88 -37.57
C THR A 695 4.84 -15.09 -37.92
N ASN A 696 3.91 -14.90 -36.98
CA ASN A 696 2.62 -14.25 -37.22
C ASN A 696 2.22 -13.27 -36.10
N THR A 697 3.17 -12.80 -35.30
CA THR A 697 2.89 -11.94 -34.14
C THR A 697 2.38 -10.57 -34.57
N GLY A 698 1.10 -10.29 -34.35
CA GLY A 698 0.59 -8.92 -34.52
C GLY A 698 0.96 -8.06 -33.32
N ASN A 699 1.51 -6.88 -33.58
CA ASN A 699 1.91 -5.93 -32.55
C ASN A 699 1.25 -4.57 -32.78
N TYR A 700 0.58 -4.05 -31.76
CA TYR A 700 -0.28 -2.87 -31.84
C TYR A 700 0.00 -1.93 -30.66
N ALA A 701 0.45 -0.70 -30.92
CA ALA A 701 0.62 0.25 -29.82
C ALA A 701 -0.76 0.70 -29.30
N LEU A 702 -1.69 1.01 -30.20
CA LEU A 702 -3.10 1.24 -29.87
C LEU A 702 -4.01 0.36 -30.72
N TYR A 703 -4.87 -0.43 -30.08
CA TYR A 703 -5.85 -1.29 -30.74
C TYR A 703 -7.28 -0.86 -30.37
N ILE A 704 -8.07 -0.49 -31.37
CA ILE A 704 -9.49 -0.13 -31.20
C ILE A 704 -10.35 -1.22 -31.85
N ALA A 705 -11.05 -1.99 -31.01
CA ALA A 705 -11.93 -3.08 -31.41
C ALA A 705 -13.37 -2.61 -31.73
N GLY A 706 -14.15 -3.50 -32.33
CA GLY A 706 -15.61 -3.39 -32.37
C GLY A 706 -16.11 -2.13 -33.07
N THR A 707 -17.07 -1.42 -32.46
CA THR A 707 -17.72 -0.20 -33.00
C THR A 707 -17.40 1.07 -32.21
N THR A 708 -16.39 1.02 -31.33
CA THR A 708 -16.10 2.13 -30.40
C THR A 708 -15.71 3.41 -31.14
N ASP A 709 -16.39 4.50 -30.80
CA ASP A 709 -16.08 5.86 -31.28
C ASP A 709 -14.97 6.48 -30.42
N ALA A 710 -13.72 6.21 -30.81
CA ALA A 710 -12.55 6.71 -30.10
C ALA A 710 -12.08 8.06 -30.67
N THR A 711 -12.00 9.08 -29.82
CA THR A 711 -11.40 10.38 -30.14
C THR A 711 -9.97 10.43 -29.61
N LEU A 712 -8.98 10.56 -30.50
CA LEU A 712 -7.57 10.55 -30.14
C LEU A 712 -6.99 11.97 -30.21
N LYS A 713 -6.48 12.52 -29.11
CA LYS A 713 -5.79 13.82 -29.13
C LYS A 713 -4.52 13.84 -28.31
N ASN A 714 -3.49 14.52 -28.80
CA ASN A 714 -2.29 14.83 -28.03
C ASN A 714 -1.56 13.60 -27.46
N ASN A 715 -1.73 12.40 -28.04
CA ASN A 715 -1.04 11.19 -27.55
C ASN A 715 0.33 11.04 -28.19
N ILE A 716 1.29 10.44 -27.48
CA ILE A 716 2.49 9.85 -28.06
C ILE A 716 2.26 8.34 -28.23
N ILE A 717 2.30 7.86 -29.47
CA ILE A 717 2.11 6.46 -29.84
C ILE A 717 3.32 6.03 -30.67
N ILE A 718 4.30 5.44 -30.00
CA ILE A 718 5.56 5.00 -30.60
C ILE A 718 5.61 3.48 -30.58
N ASN A 719 5.78 2.91 -31.78
CA ASN A 719 5.91 1.47 -31.95
C ASN A 719 7.18 1.10 -32.71
N ASN A 720 8.27 0.98 -31.97
CA ASN A 720 9.59 0.55 -32.42
C ASN A 720 9.76 -0.97 -32.45
N PHE A 721 8.66 -1.72 -32.34
CA PHE A 721 8.71 -3.17 -32.37
C PHE A 721 9.35 -3.70 -33.65
N THR A 722 10.15 -4.75 -33.51
CA THR A 722 10.79 -5.45 -34.65
C THR A 722 9.95 -6.68 -35.03
N PRO A 723 9.15 -6.63 -36.11
CA PRO A 723 8.30 -7.75 -36.53
C PRO A 723 9.09 -8.89 -37.20
N ALA A 724 8.50 -10.08 -37.20
CA ALA A 724 9.01 -11.25 -37.92
C ALA A 724 7.88 -11.98 -38.69
N GLY A 725 8.27 -12.67 -39.78
CA GLY A 725 7.35 -13.43 -40.63
C GLY A 725 6.30 -12.54 -41.32
N THR A 726 5.02 -12.80 -41.04
CA THR A 726 3.86 -12.08 -41.57
C THR A 726 3.17 -11.17 -40.55
N GLY A 727 3.65 -11.17 -39.29
CA GLY A 727 3.11 -10.32 -38.23
C GLY A 727 3.47 -8.85 -38.44
N GLY A 728 2.47 -7.96 -38.43
CA GLY A 728 2.68 -6.52 -38.62
C GLY A 728 3.04 -5.79 -37.33
N ASN A 729 3.85 -4.73 -37.46
CA ASN A 729 4.06 -3.71 -36.43
C ASN A 729 3.20 -2.48 -36.74
N ILE A 730 2.21 -2.19 -35.90
CA ILE A 730 1.16 -1.22 -36.20
C ILE A 730 1.09 -0.16 -35.10
N GLY A 731 1.13 1.11 -35.49
CA GLY A 731 0.90 2.23 -34.56
C GLY A 731 -0.53 2.22 -34.03
N ILE A 732 -1.49 2.47 -34.91
CA ILE A 732 -2.93 2.48 -34.59
C ILE A 732 -3.66 1.43 -35.43
N PHE A 733 -4.41 0.56 -34.77
CA PHE A 733 -5.36 -0.34 -35.41
C PHE A 733 -6.80 0.06 -35.10
N LYS A 734 -7.66 -0.03 -36.11
CA LYS A 734 -9.10 0.09 -35.99
C LYS A 734 -9.78 -1.04 -36.74
N ALA A 735 -10.76 -1.71 -36.11
CA ALA A 735 -11.50 -2.79 -36.76
C ALA A 735 -12.29 -2.31 -37.99
N SER A 736 -12.54 -3.22 -38.95
CA SER A 736 -13.25 -2.92 -40.20
C SER A 736 -14.69 -2.46 -39.94
N GLY A 737 -15.17 -1.47 -40.70
CA GLY A 737 -16.54 -0.93 -40.60
C GLY A 737 -16.72 0.21 -39.60
N VAL A 738 -15.63 0.71 -39.00
CA VAL A 738 -15.67 1.79 -38.00
C VAL A 738 -15.10 3.08 -38.57
N ILE A 739 -15.85 4.17 -38.46
CA ILE A 739 -15.41 5.50 -38.91
C ILE A 739 -14.39 6.06 -37.90
N TYR A 740 -13.26 6.58 -38.40
CA TYR A 740 -12.28 7.29 -37.58
C TYR A 740 -12.87 8.62 -37.12
N ASN A 741 -12.84 8.92 -35.82
CA ASN A 741 -13.50 10.12 -35.32
C ASN A 741 -12.83 11.38 -35.89
N PRO A 742 -13.57 12.26 -36.60
CA PRO A 742 -13.01 13.44 -37.26
C PRO A 742 -12.46 14.50 -36.29
N ALA A 743 -12.79 14.41 -34.99
CA ALA A 743 -12.26 15.30 -33.97
C ALA A 743 -10.84 14.91 -33.50
N SER A 744 -10.33 13.75 -33.90
CA SER A 744 -9.00 13.29 -33.51
C SER A 744 -7.89 14.10 -34.20
N ASN A 745 -6.87 14.53 -33.45
CA ASN A 745 -5.81 15.41 -33.97
C ASN A 745 -4.60 15.54 -33.03
N ASN A 746 -3.52 16.17 -33.50
CA ASN A 746 -2.36 16.55 -32.67
C ASN A 746 -1.67 15.35 -31.97
N ASN A 747 -1.77 14.15 -32.54
CA ASN A 747 -1.09 12.97 -32.02
C ASN A 747 0.32 12.85 -32.63
N ASN A 748 1.27 12.37 -31.83
CA ASN A 748 2.52 11.84 -32.35
C ASN A 748 2.36 10.33 -32.60
N VAL A 749 2.40 9.90 -33.87
CA VAL A 749 2.31 8.48 -34.23
C VAL A 749 3.56 8.10 -35.01
N TYR A 750 4.40 7.26 -34.42
CA TYR A 750 5.66 6.83 -35.02
C TYR A 750 5.78 5.31 -35.11
N VAL A 751 6.14 4.84 -36.29
CA VAL A 751 6.66 3.49 -36.54
C VAL A 751 7.92 3.59 -37.40
N PRO A 752 8.96 2.76 -37.19
CA PRO A 752 10.13 2.75 -38.05
C PRO A 752 9.78 2.41 -39.50
N THR A 753 10.59 2.83 -40.46
CA THR A 753 10.42 2.42 -41.87
C THR A 753 10.69 0.92 -42.03
N GLY A 754 9.79 0.17 -42.68
CA GLY A 754 9.96 -1.26 -42.92
C GLY A 754 8.78 -1.90 -43.64
N ALA A 755 8.99 -3.08 -44.24
CA ALA A 755 7.97 -3.75 -45.06
C ALA A 755 6.72 -4.19 -44.29
N LEU A 756 6.83 -4.37 -42.97
CA LEU A 756 5.76 -4.80 -42.06
C LEU A 756 5.38 -3.72 -41.04
N ASN A 757 5.87 -2.49 -41.23
CA ASN A 757 5.64 -1.38 -40.33
C ASN A 757 4.58 -0.45 -40.92
N TYR A 758 3.50 -0.22 -40.18
CA TYR A 758 2.37 0.58 -40.63
C TYR A 758 1.94 1.57 -39.55
N PHE A 759 1.76 2.83 -39.94
CA PHE A 759 1.25 3.86 -39.01
C PHE A 759 -0.19 3.56 -38.63
N TYR A 760 -0.98 3.08 -39.59
CA TYR A 760 -2.40 2.82 -39.42
C TYR A 760 -2.85 1.55 -40.16
N TYR A 761 -3.80 0.83 -39.57
CA TYR A 761 -4.54 -0.26 -40.20
C TYR A 761 -6.04 -0.12 -39.88
N ASP A 762 -6.87 0.02 -40.91
CA ASP A 762 -8.34 0.20 -40.79
C ASP A 762 -9.13 -1.13 -40.75
N GLY A 763 -8.43 -2.25 -40.54
CA GLY A 763 -9.00 -3.59 -40.56
C GLY A 763 -9.18 -4.17 -41.97
N THR A 764 -8.90 -3.39 -43.02
CA THR A 764 -8.95 -3.81 -44.43
C THR A 764 -7.65 -3.46 -45.20
N THR A 765 -7.11 -2.26 -44.97
CA THR A 765 -5.97 -1.66 -45.68
C THR A 765 -4.91 -1.17 -44.70
N THR A 766 -3.65 -1.52 -44.94
CA THR A 766 -2.51 -1.04 -44.15
C THR A 766 -1.86 0.20 -44.80
N TYR A 767 -1.45 1.18 -43.97
CA TYR A 767 -0.89 2.46 -44.43
C TYR A 767 0.55 2.62 -43.90
N ALA A 768 1.52 2.42 -44.80
CA ALA A 768 2.95 2.38 -44.46
C ALA A 768 3.63 3.75 -44.35
N THR A 769 2.99 4.83 -44.83
CA THR A 769 3.53 6.20 -44.72
C THR A 769 2.59 7.06 -43.91
N PHE A 770 3.16 8.01 -43.16
CA PHE A 770 2.38 8.93 -42.34
C PHE A 770 1.40 9.78 -43.18
N GLY A 771 1.84 10.30 -44.34
CA GLY A 771 0.96 11.07 -45.22
C GLY A 771 -0.21 10.26 -45.80
N ALA A 772 -0.02 8.97 -46.07
CA ALA A 772 -1.12 8.08 -46.48
C ALA A 772 -2.11 7.84 -45.34
N TYR A 773 -1.62 7.68 -44.11
CA TYR A 773 -2.45 7.61 -42.91
C TYR A 773 -3.29 8.89 -42.76
N GLN A 774 -2.68 10.09 -42.77
CA GLN A 774 -3.40 11.36 -42.67
C GLN A 774 -4.46 11.53 -43.76
N THR A 775 -4.15 11.13 -44.99
CA THR A 775 -5.10 11.20 -46.11
C THR A 775 -6.28 10.25 -45.90
N ALA A 776 -6.03 9.05 -45.38
CA ALA A 776 -7.05 8.02 -45.19
C ALA A 776 -8.08 8.40 -44.12
N VAL A 777 -7.66 9.15 -43.09
CA VAL A 777 -8.53 9.54 -41.98
C VAL A 777 -9.01 11.00 -42.05
N ALA A 778 -8.68 11.72 -43.13
CA ALA A 778 -9.04 13.12 -43.29
C ALA A 778 -10.56 13.35 -43.13
N PRO A 779 -10.98 14.39 -42.39
CA PRO A 779 -10.20 15.53 -41.90
C PRO A 779 -9.45 15.32 -40.56
N ALA A 780 -9.52 14.12 -39.96
CA ALA A 780 -8.78 13.84 -38.72
C ALA A 780 -7.26 13.89 -38.94
N GLU A 781 -6.50 14.05 -37.84
CA GLU A 781 -5.04 13.93 -37.80
C GLU A 781 -4.27 14.95 -38.66
N THR A 782 -4.91 16.07 -39.02
CA THR A 782 -4.32 17.12 -39.86
C THR A 782 -3.07 17.75 -39.24
N ASN A 783 -3.06 17.93 -37.91
CA ASN A 783 -1.94 18.50 -37.14
C ASN A 783 -1.12 17.44 -36.40
N SER A 784 -1.37 16.16 -36.67
CA SER A 784 -0.58 15.06 -36.12
C SER A 784 0.75 14.95 -36.88
N PHE A 785 1.75 14.32 -36.26
CA PHE A 785 3.10 14.19 -36.84
C PHE A 785 3.76 12.85 -36.47
N PRO A 786 4.79 12.40 -37.22
CA PRO A 786 5.55 11.20 -36.90
C PRO A 786 6.94 11.54 -36.35
N GLU A 787 7.12 11.50 -35.04
CA GLU A 787 8.41 11.70 -34.38
C GLU A 787 8.74 10.53 -33.43
N ASN A 788 9.96 9.98 -33.54
CA ASN A 788 10.48 9.11 -32.49
C ASN A 788 10.94 9.99 -31.32
N SER A 789 10.05 10.24 -30.36
CA SER A 789 10.26 11.21 -29.28
C SER A 789 11.56 10.95 -28.50
N PRO A 790 12.33 11.99 -28.17
CA PRO A 790 13.59 11.86 -27.44
C PRO A 790 13.36 11.68 -25.92
N PHE A 791 12.94 10.49 -25.50
CA PHE A 791 12.77 10.19 -24.07
C PHE A 791 14.09 10.15 -23.30
N MET A 792 14.03 10.42 -21.99
CA MET A 792 15.18 10.44 -21.08
C MET A 792 15.97 9.14 -21.11
N ASN A 793 15.30 7.99 -21.00
CA ASN A 793 15.93 6.66 -21.08
C ASN A 793 15.00 5.61 -21.68
N VAL A 794 15.41 5.06 -22.83
CA VAL A 794 14.80 3.86 -23.47
C VAL A 794 15.86 2.81 -23.81
N ALA A 795 17.00 2.83 -23.11
CA ALA A 795 18.13 1.96 -23.37
C ALA A 795 18.32 0.89 -22.28
N THR A 796 17.95 1.21 -21.04
CA THR A 796 18.06 0.30 -19.88
C THR A 796 16.75 0.28 -19.11
N HIS A 797 16.24 -0.91 -18.78
CA HIS A 797 15.02 -1.08 -18.00
C HIS A 797 15.22 -0.73 -16.50
N PRO A 798 14.23 -0.14 -15.82
CA PRO A 798 12.98 0.37 -16.39
C PRO A 798 13.21 1.64 -17.22
N TYR A 799 12.38 1.85 -18.23
CA TYR A 799 12.44 3.05 -19.05
C TYR A 799 11.95 4.29 -18.29
N ASN A 800 12.49 5.44 -18.68
CA ASN A 800 12.00 6.75 -18.28
C ASN A 800 11.50 7.45 -19.56
N LEU A 801 10.18 7.62 -19.64
CA LEU A 801 9.46 8.23 -20.76
C LEU A 801 9.18 9.73 -20.57
N ASP A 802 9.82 10.38 -19.59
CA ASP A 802 9.91 11.83 -19.52
C ASP A 802 10.71 12.35 -20.72
N MET A 803 10.43 13.58 -21.14
CA MET A 803 11.03 14.15 -22.34
C MET A 803 12.42 14.76 -22.08
N LYS A 804 13.37 14.54 -23.00
CA LYS A 804 14.68 15.22 -22.95
C LYS A 804 14.53 16.68 -23.34
N THR A 805 14.59 17.56 -22.35
CA THR A 805 14.44 19.02 -22.54
C THR A 805 15.55 19.69 -23.36
N THR A 806 16.69 19.03 -23.55
CA THR A 806 17.82 19.58 -24.32
C THR A 806 17.82 19.19 -25.80
N VAL A 807 16.84 18.41 -26.25
CA VAL A 807 16.71 17.95 -27.64
C VAL A 807 15.45 18.56 -28.22
N ALA A 808 15.53 19.14 -29.41
CA ALA A 808 14.33 19.71 -30.04
C ALA A 808 13.36 18.60 -30.44
N THR A 809 12.08 18.81 -30.13
CA THR A 809 10.99 17.85 -30.35
C THR A 809 9.73 18.55 -30.82
N LEU A 810 8.95 17.90 -31.69
CA LEU A 810 7.63 18.38 -32.12
C LEU A 810 6.57 18.23 -31.01
N CYS A 811 6.85 17.47 -29.95
CA CYS A 811 5.96 17.33 -28.80
C CYS A 811 5.85 18.61 -27.97
N GLU A 812 6.91 19.43 -27.91
CA GLU A 812 6.93 20.71 -27.19
C GLU A 812 5.95 21.71 -27.82
N GLY A 813 4.91 22.08 -27.07
CA GLY A 813 3.84 22.97 -27.51
C GLY A 813 3.00 22.43 -28.68
N GLY A 814 3.13 21.14 -29.00
CA GLY A 814 2.50 20.50 -30.16
C GLY A 814 1.05 20.07 -29.92
N ALA A 815 0.58 20.08 -28.66
CA ALA A 815 -0.76 19.66 -28.31
C ALA A 815 -1.76 20.82 -28.33
N MET A 816 -3.05 20.47 -28.28
CA MET A 816 -4.13 21.42 -28.09
C MET A 816 -4.73 21.34 -26.67
N PRO A 817 -5.07 22.45 -26.00
CA PRO A 817 -5.72 22.40 -24.69
C PRO A 817 -7.00 21.56 -24.68
N ILE A 818 -7.13 20.68 -23.68
CA ILE A 818 -8.33 19.87 -23.45
C ILE A 818 -9.00 20.34 -22.16
N ALA A 819 -10.26 20.74 -22.25
CA ALA A 819 -11.01 21.18 -21.07
C ALA A 819 -11.11 20.05 -20.04
N GLY A 820 -10.80 20.35 -18.77
CA GLY A 820 -10.84 19.38 -17.67
C GLY A 820 -9.53 18.64 -17.40
N ILE A 821 -8.56 18.67 -18.32
CA ILE A 821 -7.23 18.06 -18.12
C ILE A 821 -6.20 19.19 -17.98
N THR A 822 -5.95 19.61 -16.75
CA THR A 822 -5.10 20.77 -16.43
C THR A 822 -3.71 20.42 -15.91
N THR A 823 -3.47 19.15 -15.58
CA THR A 823 -2.17 18.66 -15.12
C THR A 823 -1.72 17.46 -15.94
N ASP A 824 -0.42 17.18 -15.92
CA ASP A 824 0.21 16.01 -16.53
C ASP A 824 0.25 14.81 -15.55
N ILE A 825 1.01 13.77 -15.88
CA ILE A 825 1.17 12.57 -15.02
C ILE A 825 1.91 12.86 -13.70
N HIS A 826 2.76 13.88 -13.66
CA HIS A 826 3.56 14.27 -12.50
C HIS A 826 2.87 15.32 -11.61
N GLY A 827 1.70 15.81 -12.04
CA GLY A 827 0.97 16.89 -11.39
C GLY A 827 1.43 18.30 -11.80
N THR A 828 2.32 18.41 -12.79
CA THR A 828 2.73 19.68 -13.41
C THR A 828 1.54 20.30 -14.14
N THR A 829 1.35 21.62 -13.98
CA THR A 829 0.27 22.34 -14.68
C THR A 829 0.58 22.45 -16.17
N ARG A 830 -0.36 22.02 -17.02
CA ARG A 830 -0.26 22.15 -18.47
C ARG A 830 -0.34 23.60 -18.92
N ASN A 831 0.42 23.94 -19.95
CA ASN A 831 0.35 25.24 -20.59
C ASN A 831 -1.07 25.48 -21.16
N GLY A 832 -1.69 26.60 -20.77
CA GLY A 832 -3.08 26.90 -21.12
C GLY A 832 -3.33 27.20 -22.60
N THR A 833 -2.28 27.38 -23.41
CA THR A 833 -2.37 27.71 -24.84
C THR A 833 -1.67 26.70 -25.74
N THR A 834 -0.51 26.21 -25.32
CA THR A 834 0.37 25.34 -26.09
C THR A 834 0.90 24.22 -25.19
N PRO A 835 0.04 23.31 -24.71
CA PRO A 835 0.48 22.16 -23.93
C PRO A 835 1.34 21.22 -24.76
N ASP A 836 1.99 20.28 -24.10
CA ASP A 836 2.84 19.28 -24.76
C ASP A 836 2.08 18.01 -25.13
N VAL A 837 2.50 17.37 -26.23
CA VAL A 837 1.96 16.07 -26.66
C VAL A 837 2.50 14.98 -25.72
N GLY A 838 1.62 14.11 -25.22
CA GLY A 838 1.98 13.01 -24.32
C GLY A 838 1.64 13.28 -22.84
N ALA A 839 2.00 12.30 -22.00
CA ALA A 839 1.63 12.28 -20.59
C ALA A 839 2.42 13.25 -19.71
N ASP A 840 3.59 13.69 -20.17
CA ASP A 840 4.53 14.58 -19.50
C ASP A 840 4.38 16.01 -20.05
N GLU A 841 4.34 17.01 -19.17
CA GLU A 841 4.43 18.43 -19.53
C GLU A 841 5.81 18.95 -19.11
N PHE A 842 6.55 19.50 -20.06
CA PHE A 842 7.95 19.83 -19.90
C PHE A 842 8.27 21.22 -20.44
N ASN A 843 9.50 21.71 -20.18
CA ASN A 843 10.01 22.94 -20.76
C ASN A 843 11.20 22.59 -21.66
N GLY A 844 10.89 22.19 -22.89
CA GLY A 844 11.84 21.72 -23.88
C GLY A 844 12.17 22.74 -24.97
N ILE A 845 12.58 22.21 -26.13
CA ILE A 845 12.92 23.00 -27.31
C ILE A 845 11.94 22.61 -28.43
N GLY A 846 11.08 23.55 -28.82
CA GLY A 846 10.05 23.33 -29.84
C GLY A 846 10.50 23.71 -31.25
N PRO A 847 9.58 23.65 -32.23
CA PRO A 847 9.84 24.15 -33.57
C PRO A 847 10.03 25.68 -33.57
N VAL A 848 10.96 26.16 -34.42
CA VAL A 848 11.16 27.60 -34.62
C VAL A 848 10.01 28.16 -35.45
N THR A 849 9.05 28.83 -34.81
CA THR A 849 7.84 29.36 -35.47
C THR A 849 7.88 30.86 -35.72
N GLN A 850 8.85 31.58 -35.14
CA GLN A 850 8.98 33.03 -35.27
C GLN A 850 10.19 33.41 -36.11
N ALA A 851 10.08 34.51 -36.86
CA ALA A 851 11.18 35.04 -37.63
C ALA A 851 12.06 35.96 -36.75
N PRO A 852 13.39 35.96 -36.92
CA PRO A 852 14.27 36.90 -36.24
C PRO A 852 13.92 38.36 -36.58
N THR A 853 14.02 39.25 -35.59
CA THR A 853 13.91 40.70 -35.81
C THR A 853 15.29 41.27 -36.14
N LEU A 854 15.42 41.93 -37.29
CA LEU A 854 16.70 42.49 -37.74
C LEU A 854 17.04 43.76 -36.95
N VAL A 855 18.33 43.95 -36.63
CA VAL A 855 18.82 45.10 -35.83
C VAL A 855 19.79 45.97 -36.62
N ALA A 856 20.83 45.40 -37.23
CA ALA A 856 21.84 46.16 -37.97
C ALA A 856 22.42 45.35 -39.16
N PRO A 857 22.78 45.98 -40.28
CA PRO A 857 22.55 47.39 -40.64
C PRO A 857 21.06 47.74 -40.71
N SER A 858 20.67 48.94 -40.26
CA SER A 858 19.26 49.36 -40.26
C SER A 858 18.68 49.37 -41.67
N ASN A 859 17.38 49.11 -41.81
CA ASN A 859 16.74 49.10 -43.12
C ASN A 859 16.94 50.45 -43.86
N ASN A 860 17.38 50.38 -45.12
CA ASN A 860 17.76 51.50 -45.97
C ASN A 860 18.99 52.30 -45.50
N ALA A 861 19.86 51.73 -44.65
CA ALA A 861 21.12 52.36 -44.28
C ALA A 861 21.98 52.67 -45.52
N VAL A 862 22.69 53.80 -45.50
CA VAL A 862 23.64 54.21 -46.53
C VAL A 862 25.02 54.41 -45.90
N LEU A 863 26.07 54.37 -46.72
CA LEU A 863 27.46 54.49 -46.26
C LEU A 863 27.86 53.40 -45.26
N VAL A 864 27.29 52.20 -45.41
CA VAL A 864 27.67 51.02 -44.62
C VAL A 864 29.07 50.57 -45.06
N GLU A 865 29.90 50.15 -44.11
CA GLU A 865 31.24 49.62 -44.36
C GLU A 865 31.22 48.36 -45.26
N LEU A 866 32.37 47.95 -45.80
CA LEU A 866 32.44 46.84 -46.77
C LEU A 866 32.43 45.44 -46.13
N ASN A 867 32.41 45.38 -44.80
CA ASN A 867 32.44 44.18 -43.98
C ASN A 867 31.54 44.36 -42.74
N PRO A 868 30.27 44.76 -42.88
CA PRO A 868 29.44 45.14 -41.74
C PRO A 868 29.22 44.00 -40.75
N LEU A 869 28.97 44.36 -39.48
CA LEU A 869 28.35 43.47 -38.50
C LEU A 869 26.86 43.32 -38.83
N MET A 870 26.46 42.10 -39.17
CA MET A 870 25.05 41.73 -39.32
C MET A 870 24.52 41.30 -37.95
N ASN A 871 23.43 41.92 -37.47
CA ASN A 871 22.92 41.69 -36.12
C ASN A 871 21.38 41.59 -36.11
N TRP A 872 20.84 40.68 -35.29
CA TRP A 872 19.41 40.42 -35.11
C TRP A 872 19.12 39.96 -33.68
N ASP A 873 17.84 39.89 -33.30
CA ASP A 873 17.41 39.42 -31.98
C ASP A 873 17.43 37.89 -31.87
N ASN A 874 17.61 37.38 -30.64
CA ASN A 874 17.44 35.96 -30.36
C ASN A 874 16.01 35.50 -30.66
N THR A 875 15.88 34.38 -31.37
CA THR A 875 14.60 33.77 -31.72
C THR A 875 14.33 32.56 -30.83
N THR A 876 13.14 32.46 -30.24
CA THR A 876 12.75 31.33 -29.38
C THR A 876 12.97 29.99 -30.09
N TYR A 877 13.58 29.04 -29.38
CA TYR A 877 13.97 27.70 -29.84
C TYR A 877 15.00 27.63 -30.98
N ALA A 878 15.51 28.75 -31.49
CA ALA A 878 16.59 28.74 -32.48
C ALA A 878 17.93 28.39 -31.81
N LEU A 879 18.61 27.38 -32.34
CA LEU A 879 19.97 26.98 -31.93
C LEU A 879 21.03 27.53 -32.90
N ASN A 880 20.61 27.79 -34.15
CA ASN A 880 21.42 28.33 -35.22
C ASN A 880 20.58 29.31 -36.07
N TYR A 881 21.22 30.06 -36.96
CA TYR A 881 20.59 31.00 -37.87
C TYR A 881 21.08 30.81 -39.29
N HIS A 882 20.17 31.01 -40.24
CA HIS A 882 20.45 31.04 -41.66
C HIS A 882 20.29 32.47 -42.20
N ILE A 883 21.41 33.04 -42.64
CA ILE A 883 21.51 34.40 -43.16
C ILE A 883 21.79 34.38 -44.66
N LEU A 884 20.99 35.17 -45.38
CA LEU A 884 21.11 35.38 -46.82
C LEU A 884 21.41 36.86 -47.09
N ILE A 885 22.41 37.14 -47.93
CA ILE A 885 22.72 38.47 -48.45
C ILE A 885 22.83 38.39 -49.97
N SER A 886 22.18 39.28 -50.70
CA SER A 886 22.18 39.32 -52.17
C SER A 886 22.18 40.76 -52.68
N THR A 887 22.59 40.98 -53.93
CA THR A 887 22.33 42.24 -54.65
C THR A 887 20.91 42.30 -55.23
N ASP A 888 20.16 41.21 -55.16
CA ASP A 888 18.79 41.09 -55.62
C ASP A 888 17.83 40.78 -54.45
N SER A 889 16.77 41.57 -54.33
CA SER A 889 15.71 41.38 -53.33
C SER A 889 14.97 40.06 -53.41
N THR A 890 15.02 39.36 -54.56
CA THR A 890 14.38 38.05 -54.72
C THR A 890 15.25 36.89 -54.25
N PHE A 891 16.54 37.14 -53.96
CA PHE A 891 17.52 36.13 -53.58
C PHE A 891 17.67 34.99 -54.60
N GLY A 892 17.48 35.28 -55.90
CA GLY A 892 17.72 34.28 -56.97
C GLY A 892 19.17 33.79 -57.04
N SER A 893 20.12 34.60 -56.56
CA SER A 893 21.49 34.18 -56.23
C SER A 893 21.95 34.90 -54.96
N SER A 894 22.45 34.15 -53.97
CA SER A 894 22.94 34.70 -52.71
C SER A 894 24.46 34.93 -52.80
N LEU A 895 24.89 36.14 -52.42
CA LEU A 895 26.30 36.49 -52.27
C LEU A 895 26.88 35.90 -50.97
N TYR A 896 26.10 35.92 -49.89
CA TYR A 896 26.40 35.26 -48.62
C TYR A 896 25.23 34.37 -48.24
N ASP A 897 25.52 33.11 -47.94
CA ASP A 897 24.55 32.08 -47.59
C ASP A 897 25.20 31.16 -46.55
N SER A 898 24.76 31.28 -45.30
CA SER A 898 25.30 30.51 -44.18
C SER A 898 24.20 30.16 -43.21
N ASP A 899 24.05 28.86 -42.92
CA ASP A 899 23.02 28.29 -42.05
C ASP A 899 23.57 27.74 -40.72
N THR A 900 24.84 28.02 -40.42
CA THR A 900 25.57 27.47 -39.26
C THR A 900 25.83 28.50 -38.16
N ILE A 901 25.27 29.71 -38.25
CA ILE A 901 25.58 30.79 -37.31
C ILE A 901 24.89 30.53 -35.97
N SER A 902 25.65 30.29 -34.90
CA SER A 902 25.08 29.96 -33.57
C SER A 902 24.79 31.18 -32.68
N ALA A 903 25.23 32.37 -33.08
CA ALA A 903 24.98 33.63 -32.37
C ALA A 903 23.99 34.49 -33.15
N SER A 904 23.32 35.43 -32.50
CA SER A 904 22.40 36.36 -33.17
C SER A 904 23.10 37.49 -33.95
N GLN A 905 24.36 37.26 -34.36
CA GLN A 905 25.17 38.20 -35.11
C GLN A 905 26.26 37.49 -35.90
N VAL A 906 26.72 38.10 -36.99
CA VAL A 906 27.88 37.66 -37.77
C VAL A 906 28.62 38.85 -38.39
N GLN A 907 29.94 38.89 -38.23
CA GLN A 907 30.79 39.85 -38.94
C GLN A 907 31.10 39.33 -40.34
N LEU A 908 30.83 40.12 -41.38
CA LEU A 908 31.22 39.72 -42.74
C LEU A 908 32.74 39.78 -42.93
N PRO A 909 33.33 38.95 -43.82
CA PRO A 909 34.75 39.00 -44.10
C PRO A 909 35.22 40.38 -44.59
N ASN A 910 36.50 40.71 -44.36
CA ASN A 910 37.05 41.99 -44.78
C ASN A 910 36.93 42.20 -46.30
N ASN A 911 36.45 43.39 -46.70
CA ASN A 911 36.21 43.77 -48.09
C ASN A 911 35.31 42.79 -48.87
N PHE A 912 34.42 42.09 -48.19
CA PHE A 912 33.53 41.11 -48.80
C PHE A 912 32.50 41.76 -49.73
N LEU A 913 32.07 42.98 -49.42
CA LEU A 913 31.09 43.73 -50.21
C LEU A 913 31.77 44.76 -51.12
N ALA A 914 31.21 44.96 -52.32
CA ALA A 914 31.63 46.00 -53.23
C ALA A 914 31.15 47.38 -52.74
N ILE A 915 31.94 48.43 -53.00
CA ILE A 915 31.60 49.82 -52.68
C ILE A 915 30.41 50.34 -53.51
N ASN A 916 29.63 51.29 -52.98
CA ASN A 916 28.50 51.94 -53.65
C ASN A 916 27.45 50.95 -54.21
N THR A 917 27.32 49.81 -53.55
CA THR A 917 26.44 48.72 -54.01
C THR A 917 25.33 48.51 -53.00
N LYS A 918 24.11 48.36 -53.51
CA LYS A 918 22.93 48.05 -52.71
C LYS A 918 22.82 46.55 -52.47
N TYR A 919 22.64 46.15 -51.22
CA TYR A 919 22.48 44.78 -50.79
C TYR A 919 21.16 44.60 -50.05
N TYR A 920 20.56 43.42 -50.20
CA TYR A 920 19.38 42.93 -49.51
C TYR A 920 19.78 41.78 -48.60
N TRP A 921 19.20 41.71 -47.41
CA TRP A 921 19.51 40.65 -46.45
C TRP A 921 18.28 40.24 -45.64
N LYS A 922 18.28 38.99 -45.20
CA LYS A 922 17.26 38.38 -44.34
C LYS A 922 17.87 37.23 -43.52
N VAL A 923 17.26 36.92 -42.40
CA VAL A 923 17.72 35.87 -41.47
C VAL A 923 16.55 35.00 -41.03
N SER A 924 16.75 33.70 -40.87
CA SER A 924 15.81 32.76 -40.23
C SER A 924 16.49 32.06 -39.04
N GLY A 925 15.71 31.65 -38.05
CA GLY A 925 16.18 30.76 -36.98
C GLY A 925 16.06 29.30 -37.38
N LYS A 926 16.92 28.43 -36.86
CA LYS A 926 16.99 27.01 -37.20
C LYS A 926 17.33 26.17 -35.98
N ASN A 927 16.79 24.96 -35.92
CA ASN A 927 17.22 23.91 -34.99
C ASN A 927 17.12 22.53 -35.69
N SER A 928 17.22 21.43 -34.95
CA SER A 928 17.18 20.07 -35.52
C SER A 928 15.82 19.68 -36.12
N LEU A 929 14.73 20.38 -35.79
CA LEU A 929 13.41 20.16 -36.39
C LEU A 929 13.24 20.86 -37.73
N GLY A 930 14.11 21.83 -38.04
CA GLY A 930 14.10 22.55 -39.30
C GLY A 930 14.36 24.04 -39.15
N GLU A 931 14.11 24.74 -40.25
CA GLU A 931 14.28 26.17 -40.39
C GLU A 931 12.94 26.88 -40.24
N GLY A 932 12.90 27.90 -39.39
CA GLY A 932 11.74 28.76 -39.20
C GLY A 932 11.58 29.80 -40.33
N PRO A 933 10.58 30.68 -40.23
CA PRO A 933 10.37 31.71 -41.24
C PRO A 933 11.52 32.70 -41.31
N PHE A 934 11.85 33.15 -42.52
CA PHE A 934 12.77 34.27 -42.71
C PHE A 934 12.15 35.58 -42.21
N SER A 935 13.01 36.45 -41.69
CA SER A 935 12.72 37.85 -41.41
C SER A 935 12.21 38.56 -42.67
N SER A 936 11.58 39.73 -42.46
CA SER A 936 11.38 40.68 -43.56
C SER A 936 12.72 41.02 -44.22
N VAL A 937 12.71 41.28 -45.52
CA VAL A 937 13.91 41.64 -46.28
C VAL A 937 14.28 43.08 -45.97
N TRP A 938 15.47 43.29 -45.39
CA TRP A 938 16.07 44.62 -45.25
C TRP A 938 17.10 44.88 -46.32
N ASN A 939 17.44 46.14 -46.54
CA ASN A 939 18.48 46.52 -47.49
C ASN A 939 19.39 47.61 -46.94
N PHE A 940 20.60 47.71 -47.47
CA PHE A 940 21.56 48.78 -47.18
C PHE A 940 22.44 49.07 -48.42
N THR A 941 23.09 50.22 -48.46
CA THR A 941 24.04 50.61 -49.51
C THR A 941 25.40 50.85 -48.91
N THR A 942 26.40 50.13 -49.40
CA THR A 942 27.80 50.33 -48.99
C THR A 942 28.34 51.66 -49.51
N GLY A 943 29.28 52.26 -48.80
CA GLY A 943 29.93 53.49 -49.25
C GLY A 943 31.15 53.82 -48.39
N VAL A 944 31.96 54.78 -48.84
CA VAL A 944 33.10 55.28 -48.06
C VAL A 944 32.79 56.69 -47.56
N THR A 945 32.83 56.89 -46.25
CA THR A 945 33.06 58.22 -45.67
C THR A 945 34.54 58.55 -45.82
N ASN A 946 34.94 59.00 -47.00
CA ASN A 946 36.28 59.51 -47.24
C ASN A 946 36.42 60.89 -46.58
N ILE A 947 36.86 60.95 -45.32
CA ILE A 947 37.63 62.09 -44.84
C ILE A 947 38.87 61.56 -44.12
N GLU A 948 39.92 61.28 -44.89
CA GLU A 948 41.30 61.41 -44.43
C GLU A 948 41.93 62.53 -45.26
N PRO A 949 42.33 63.67 -44.65
CA PRO A 949 42.87 64.80 -45.41
C PRO A 949 44.30 64.50 -45.88
N THR A 950 44.50 64.40 -47.18
CA THR A 950 45.82 64.32 -47.84
C THR A 950 46.48 65.70 -48.03
N SER A 951 46.27 66.64 -47.10
CA SER A 951 47.11 67.84 -47.04
C SER A 951 48.31 67.54 -46.16
N LEU A 952 49.53 67.70 -46.71
CA LEU A 952 50.74 67.66 -45.90
C LEU A 952 50.58 68.63 -44.71
N PRO A 953 50.90 68.21 -43.48
CA PRO A 953 50.76 69.08 -42.33
C PRO A 953 51.64 70.32 -42.49
N THR A 954 51.12 71.49 -42.11
CA THR A 954 51.86 72.76 -42.18
C THR A 954 52.42 73.20 -40.83
N VAL A 955 52.03 72.52 -39.75
CA VAL A 955 52.50 72.75 -38.39
C VAL A 955 52.85 71.43 -37.71
N PHE A 956 53.76 71.47 -36.72
CA PHE A 956 53.99 70.33 -35.85
C PHE A 956 52.81 70.18 -34.89
N GLU A 957 52.27 68.97 -34.77
CA GLU A 957 51.16 68.70 -33.85
C GLU A 957 51.30 67.30 -33.25
N LEU A 958 50.96 67.14 -31.96
CA LEU A 958 50.88 65.85 -31.27
C LEU A 958 49.44 65.66 -30.79
N TYR A 959 48.79 64.62 -31.29
CA TYR A 959 47.41 64.31 -30.97
C TYR A 959 47.30 63.46 -29.69
N GLN A 960 46.13 63.51 -29.08
CA GLN A 960 45.76 62.60 -28.00
C GLN A 960 45.75 61.16 -28.52
N ASN A 961 46.26 60.21 -27.73
CA ASN A 961 46.23 58.80 -28.08
C ASN A 961 44.78 58.25 -28.08
N TYR A 962 44.48 57.29 -28.96
CA TYR A 962 43.17 56.63 -29.01
C TYR A 962 43.32 55.10 -29.12
N PRO A 963 42.59 54.31 -28.31
CA PRO A 963 41.72 54.75 -27.22
C PRO A 963 42.50 55.37 -26.04
N ASN A 964 41.84 56.16 -25.19
CA ASN A 964 42.36 56.66 -23.91
C ASN A 964 41.19 56.86 -22.92
N PRO A 965 41.04 56.05 -21.84
CA PRO A 965 41.94 54.96 -21.42
C PRO A 965 42.05 53.80 -22.42
N PHE A 966 43.12 52.99 -22.35
CA PHE A 966 43.37 51.89 -23.28
C PHE A 966 43.78 50.57 -22.60
N ASN A 967 43.59 49.43 -23.29
CA ASN A 967 43.95 48.09 -22.81
C ASN A 967 44.36 47.12 -23.95
N PRO A 968 45.58 46.58 -23.98
CA PRO A 968 46.82 47.19 -23.54
C PRO A 968 47.47 48.03 -24.66
N THR A 969 46.83 48.19 -25.82
CA THR A 969 47.39 48.92 -26.98
C THR A 969 46.66 50.24 -27.26
N THR A 970 47.40 51.26 -27.69
CA THR A 970 46.85 52.55 -28.12
C THR A 970 47.68 53.12 -29.27
N LYS A 971 47.07 53.98 -30.09
CA LYS A 971 47.72 54.63 -31.22
C LYS A 971 47.94 56.10 -30.94
N ILE A 972 49.14 56.60 -31.24
CA ILE A 972 49.57 57.98 -31.07
C ILE A 972 49.81 58.59 -32.46
N LYS A 973 49.04 59.61 -32.81
CA LYS A 973 49.19 60.35 -34.08
C LYS A 973 49.98 61.64 -33.86
N PHE A 974 50.81 62.03 -34.82
CA PHE A 974 51.51 63.31 -34.81
C PHE A 974 51.87 63.77 -36.23
N ASP A 975 52.01 65.08 -36.39
CA ASP A 975 52.25 65.75 -37.66
C ASP A 975 53.63 66.38 -37.71
N ILE A 976 54.36 66.13 -38.80
CA ILE A 976 55.68 66.69 -39.09
C ILE A 976 55.54 67.52 -40.38
N PRO A 977 55.69 68.86 -40.34
CA PRO A 977 55.46 69.71 -41.50
C PRO A 977 56.70 69.97 -42.36
N LYS A 978 57.88 69.67 -41.83
CA LYS A 978 59.19 69.79 -42.51
C LYS A 978 60.10 68.66 -42.02
N SER A 979 61.04 68.21 -42.86
CA SER A 979 61.98 67.15 -42.46
C SER A 979 62.72 67.55 -41.17
N SER A 980 62.67 66.69 -40.16
CA SER A 980 63.20 66.98 -38.81
C SER A 980 63.51 65.69 -38.05
N PHE A 981 64.53 65.73 -37.19
CA PHE A 981 64.80 64.67 -36.24
C PHE A 981 63.73 64.66 -35.14
N VAL A 982 62.98 63.55 -35.04
CA VAL A 982 61.84 63.40 -34.12
C VAL A 982 62.15 62.33 -33.06
N SER A 983 62.00 62.72 -31.79
CA SER A 983 62.02 61.81 -30.65
C SER A 983 60.64 61.79 -29.98
N LEU A 984 59.94 60.65 -30.04
CA LEU A 984 58.69 60.40 -29.30
C LEU A 984 58.93 59.33 -28.24
N LYS A 985 58.73 59.71 -26.98
CA LYS A 985 59.05 58.89 -25.81
C LYS A 985 57.92 58.86 -24.79
N VAL A 986 57.79 57.77 -24.05
CA VAL A 986 56.81 57.55 -23.00
C VAL A 986 57.49 57.58 -21.64
N TYR A 987 56.83 58.20 -20.67
CA TYR A 987 57.29 58.39 -19.30
C TYR A 987 56.21 57.94 -18.32
N ASP A 988 56.63 57.37 -17.19
CA ASP A 988 55.73 57.14 -16.05
C ASP A 988 55.51 58.42 -15.23
N ILE A 989 54.63 58.36 -14.21
CA ILE A 989 54.28 59.51 -13.37
C ILE A 989 55.47 60.10 -12.58
N THR A 990 56.56 59.34 -12.41
CA THR A 990 57.77 59.81 -11.73
C THR A 990 58.72 60.55 -12.67
N GLY A 991 58.40 60.59 -13.97
CA GLY A 991 59.23 61.22 -15.01
C GLY A 991 60.32 60.30 -15.57
N ARG A 992 60.32 59.00 -15.23
CA ARG A 992 61.24 58.02 -15.81
C ARG A 992 60.75 57.63 -17.21
N GLU A 993 61.66 57.65 -18.17
CA GLU A 993 61.41 57.15 -19.53
C GLU A 993 61.20 55.63 -19.49
N VAL A 994 60.04 55.17 -19.99
CA VAL A 994 59.66 53.75 -20.01
C VAL A 994 59.63 53.17 -21.42
N ALA A 995 59.55 54.00 -22.46
CA ALA A 995 59.69 53.56 -23.85
C ALA A 995 60.15 54.71 -24.76
N THR A 996 60.94 54.41 -25.78
CA THR A 996 61.15 55.28 -26.95
C THR A 996 60.39 54.66 -28.12
N LEU A 997 59.43 55.40 -28.69
CA LEU A 997 58.58 54.94 -29.79
C LEU A 997 59.11 55.38 -31.15
N VAL A 998 59.74 56.56 -31.21
CA VAL A 998 60.36 57.12 -32.43
C VAL A 998 61.63 57.87 -32.00
N ASN A 999 62.71 57.72 -32.77
CA ASN A 999 63.97 58.46 -32.57
C ASN A 999 64.79 58.50 -33.87
N SER A 1000 64.29 59.24 -34.87
CA SER A 1000 64.88 59.28 -36.21
C SER A 1000 64.47 60.56 -36.97
N ASP A 1001 65.16 60.85 -38.08
CA ASP A 1001 64.73 61.86 -39.05
C ASP A 1001 63.45 61.40 -39.76
N LEU A 1002 62.42 62.25 -39.74
CA LEU A 1002 61.14 62.02 -40.40
C LEU A 1002 60.86 63.13 -41.42
N GLU A 1003 60.35 62.71 -42.58
CA GLU A 1003 59.93 63.61 -43.67
C GLU A 1003 58.56 64.25 -43.38
N PRO A 1004 58.14 65.28 -44.13
CA PRO A 1004 56.86 65.95 -43.90
C PRO A 1004 55.67 64.99 -44.12
N GLN A 1005 54.99 64.57 -43.05
CA GLN A 1005 53.81 63.71 -43.09
C GLN A 1005 53.10 63.67 -41.73
N ARG A 1006 51.86 63.18 -41.73
CA ARG A 1006 51.21 62.65 -40.53
C ARG A 1006 51.67 61.22 -40.29
N TYR A 1007 52.12 60.93 -39.08
CA TYR A 1007 52.55 59.60 -38.63
C TYR A 1007 51.62 59.07 -37.54
N GLU A 1008 51.50 57.75 -37.47
CA GLU A 1008 50.82 57.01 -36.40
C GLU A 1008 51.76 55.92 -35.88
N VAL A 1009 51.95 55.86 -34.57
CA VAL A 1009 52.71 54.79 -33.91
C VAL A 1009 51.86 54.13 -32.84
N GLU A 1010 51.94 52.82 -32.74
CA GLU A 1010 51.27 52.05 -31.68
C GLU A 1010 52.19 51.91 -30.46
N TRP A 1011 51.64 52.09 -29.27
CA TRP A 1011 52.30 51.68 -28.02
C TRP A 1011 51.53 50.54 -27.37
N ASN A 1012 52.25 49.44 -27.11
CA ASN A 1012 51.74 48.31 -26.34
C ASN A 1012 52.21 48.41 -24.88
N GLY A 1013 51.27 48.74 -23.99
CA GLY A 1013 51.45 48.87 -22.57
C GLY A 1013 51.47 47.55 -21.80
N ALA A 1014 51.40 46.37 -22.43
CA ALA A 1014 51.18 45.06 -21.78
C ALA A 1014 52.21 44.72 -20.68
N GLN A 1015 53.41 45.28 -20.72
CA GLN A 1015 54.46 45.06 -19.71
C GLN A 1015 54.51 46.12 -18.59
N PHE A 1016 53.67 47.16 -18.65
CA PHE A 1016 53.66 48.27 -17.68
C PHE A 1016 52.40 48.24 -16.80
N ALA A 1017 52.46 48.74 -15.56
CA ALA A 1017 51.31 48.71 -14.63
C ALA A 1017 50.16 49.62 -15.09
N SER A 1018 48.90 49.30 -14.74
CA SER A 1018 47.76 50.21 -14.94
C SER A 1018 48.02 51.54 -14.22
N GLY A 1019 47.75 52.67 -14.88
CA GLY A 1019 48.07 53.98 -14.34
C GLY A 1019 48.21 55.08 -15.38
N VAL A 1020 48.64 56.26 -14.93
CA VAL A 1020 48.84 57.44 -15.77
C VAL A 1020 50.26 57.47 -16.31
N TYR A 1021 50.38 57.62 -17.63
CA TYR A 1021 51.64 57.81 -18.35
C TYR A 1021 51.58 59.10 -19.16
N PHE A 1022 52.74 59.60 -19.56
CA PHE A 1022 52.88 60.76 -20.42
C PHE A 1022 53.72 60.41 -21.63
N PHE A 1023 53.32 60.85 -22.81
CA PHE A 1023 54.16 60.75 -24.00
C PHE A 1023 54.56 62.14 -24.48
N ARG A 1024 55.82 62.29 -24.84
CA ARG A 1024 56.44 63.55 -25.24
C ARG A 1024 57.08 63.40 -26.61
N ILE A 1025 56.72 64.29 -27.53
CA ILE A 1025 57.43 64.47 -28.79
C ILE A 1025 58.42 65.64 -28.67
N THR A 1026 59.56 65.52 -29.33
CA THR A 1026 60.54 66.60 -29.53
C THR A 1026 61.02 66.56 -30.98
N ALA A 1027 60.87 67.67 -31.69
CA ALA A 1027 61.30 67.83 -33.08
C ALA A 1027 61.84 69.26 -33.29
N GLY A 1028 63.17 69.40 -33.27
CA GLY A 1028 63.82 70.73 -33.19
C GLY A 1028 63.38 71.49 -31.94
N ASP A 1029 62.88 72.72 -32.12
CA ASP A 1029 62.36 73.57 -31.03
C ASP A 1029 60.94 73.16 -30.56
N PHE A 1030 60.24 72.29 -31.30
CA PHE A 1030 58.89 71.85 -30.94
C PHE A 1030 58.94 70.74 -29.89
N VAL A 1031 58.32 70.99 -28.74
CA VAL A 1031 58.12 70.01 -27.68
C VAL A 1031 56.66 70.02 -27.25
N LYS A 1032 56.02 68.86 -27.26
CA LYS A 1032 54.64 68.69 -26.76
C LYS A 1032 54.51 67.40 -25.96
N VAL A 1033 53.76 67.47 -24.86
CA VAL A 1033 53.52 66.35 -23.94
C VAL A 1033 52.02 66.12 -23.82
N GLN A 1034 51.59 64.87 -23.82
CA GLN A 1034 50.20 64.46 -23.63
C GLN A 1034 50.09 63.33 -22.61
N LYS A 1035 48.96 63.26 -21.92
CA LYS A 1035 48.67 62.29 -20.85
C LYS A 1035 47.86 61.11 -21.40
N MET A 1036 48.21 59.90 -21.02
CA MET A 1036 47.43 58.68 -21.32
C MET A 1036 47.20 57.83 -20.07
N ILE A 1037 46.14 57.02 -20.10
CA ILE A 1037 45.70 56.17 -18.98
C ILE A 1037 45.63 54.73 -19.48
N LEU A 1038 46.48 53.86 -18.93
CA LEU A 1038 46.45 52.42 -19.18
C LEU A 1038 45.55 51.75 -18.14
N THR A 1039 44.55 51.01 -18.59
CA THR A 1039 43.60 50.26 -17.75
C THR A 1039 43.61 48.79 -18.15
N LYS A 1040 44.33 47.96 -17.41
CA LYS A 1040 44.28 46.50 -17.53
C LYS A 1040 43.35 45.88 -16.53
#